data_AF-A0A8S9L931-F1
#
_entry.id   AF-A0A8S9L931-F1
#
_cell.length_a   1.000
_cell.length_b   1.000
_cell.length_c   1.000
_cell.angle_alpha   90.00
_cell.angle_beta   90.00
_cell.angle_gamma   90.00
#
_symmetry.space_group_name_H-M   'P 1'
#
loop_
_entity.id
_entity.type
_entity.pdbx_description
1 polymer ?
#
loop_
_entity_poly.entity_id
_entity_poly.type
_entity_poly.pdbx_seq_one_letter_code
_entity_poly.pdbx_strand_id
1 'polypeptide(L)'
;MRKMKHLSSIANDVVLRCSRELGLTIDEMVEEFECQWKPGNEGTYSKKFVEFCNSKVATRVCDQNIPERIKDGSFTRLTFDMMLAWQQPDADDNESHQEAVGKESEDKRIQATLSPEQDDISLFYSDIMPLLADHEPSVGEDAFVYLASIIPLHVDVINGRYTFETLTAPTGHQLHFPAYDMFVKEILKCMKHLQKQAKPKGVELADDEIILHVEGTMASQRVVRHIKETSWPGRLTLTNYGLYFEAAGIINYEDALKIDLTKDGASSAKPISTGPWGAPLFDKAIVYESPDFEDGIVLEFPEMTSSTRRDHWLMLVKEITLMHQFLKKNNVQAPSQVWEVHSRTILGIIRLHAAREMLRISPPDPKKFLIFSLFEEVPKGDFVLEELAEISIKVGATKNPCSASSILRSMNMDQLGNILKEEGEAQCKEIVKETDHKEEMLTSLESAVNQTREEEREIEKAKATTTELEEEGITESVAVLMELMRPLQDAVPWFQEVLYWERPSRTLFVLAITILIVYKEWVGKGIAACLIWLVVKMAQNRQKRVHTKKEDEVRVSTESDQTVTESIVSAQYGLIRLHQLMQHVNITIMKLRSIYTSKATKHANMVMASMLALASFFAVVPFKLVLIFGTIYCFVMTSSIGKRMSNDQSNRRMKEWWDAIPIVPVRVLDSSSK
;
A
#
# COMPACT_ATOMS: atom_id res chain seq x y z
N MET A 1 -38.26 29.26 -3.35
CA MET A 1 -37.45 28.11 -2.91
C MET A 1 -37.15 28.25 -1.43
N ARG A 2 -37.50 27.26 -0.62
CA ARG A 2 -37.25 27.25 0.82
C ARG A 2 -35.76 26.95 1.05
N LYS A 3 -35.02 27.87 1.67
CA LYS A 3 -33.66 27.60 2.17
C LYS A 3 -33.77 27.12 3.60
N MET A 4 -33.10 26.02 3.93
CA MET A 4 -33.06 25.48 5.30
C MET A 4 -31.99 26.24 6.07
N LYS A 5 -32.40 26.92 7.14
CA LYS A 5 -31.55 27.85 7.89
C LYS A 5 -30.39 27.19 8.63
N HIS A 6 -30.49 25.89 8.91
CA HIS A 6 -29.44 25.13 9.61
C HIS A 6 -28.40 24.55 8.64
N LEU A 7 -28.68 24.51 7.33
CA LEU A 7 -27.75 24.00 6.32
C LEU A 7 -26.84 25.11 5.80
N SER A 8 -25.60 24.75 5.45
CA SER A 8 -24.67 25.62 4.73
C SER A 8 -25.24 26.04 3.37
N SER A 9 -24.63 27.06 2.75
CA SER A 9 -25.05 27.53 1.43
C SER A 9 -24.87 26.45 0.35
N ILE A 10 -23.75 25.72 0.42
CA ILE A 10 -23.43 24.60 -0.48
C ILE A 10 -24.37 23.42 -0.22
N ALA A 11 -24.62 23.07 1.04
CA ALA A 11 -25.55 21.99 1.38
C ALA A 11 -26.98 22.26 0.90
N ASN A 12 -27.47 23.51 1.02
CA ASN A 12 -28.77 23.90 0.46
C ASN A 12 -28.83 23.74 -1.06
N ASP A 13 -27.75 24.07 -1.78
CA ASP A 13 -27.71 23.92 -3.23
C ASP A 13 -27.67 22.44 -3.65
N VAL A 14 -26.90 21.61 -2.94
CA VAL A 14 -26.86 20.16 -3.15
C VAL A 14 -28.24 19.55 -2.91
N VAL A 15 -28.89 19.82 -1.77
CA VAL A 15 -30.23 19.28 -1.46
C VAL A 15 -31.24 19.67 -2.54
N LEU A 16 -31.19 20.91 -3.01
CA LEU A 16 -32.03 21.37 -4.11
C LEU A 16 -31.76 20.59 -5.42
N ARG A 17 -30.49 20.42 -5.80
CA ARG A 17 -30.13 19.67 -7.01
C ARG A 17 -30.58 18.21 -6.88
N CYS A 18 -30.38 17.60 -5.72
CA CYS A 18 -30.87 16.26 -5.40
C CYS A 18 -32.40 16.17 -5.54
N SER A 19 -33.13 17.16 -5.02
CA SER A 19 -34.60 17.19 -5.12
C SER A 19 -35.06 17.27 -6.58
N ARG A 20 -34.38 18.09 -7.41
CA ARG A 20 -34.66 18.20 -8.85
C ARG A 20 -34.38 16.90 -9.61
N GLU A 21 -33.23 16.27 -9.34
CA GLU A 21 -32.85 14.98 -9.95
C GLU A 21 -33.80 13.85 -9.53
N LEU A 22 -34.34 13.89 -8.31
CA LEU A 22 -35.31 12.93 -7.79
C LEU A 22 -36.77 13.24 -8.21
N GLY A 23 -37.06 14.46 -8.66
CA GLY A 23 -38.42 14.92 -8.92
C GLY A 23 -39.28 15.03 -7.66
N LEU A 24 -38.65 15.26 -6.50
CA LEU A 24 -39.29 15.42 -5.20
C LEU A 24 -39.16 16.86 -4.70
N THR A 25 -40.09 17.27 -3.84
CA THR A 25 -39.97 18.51 -3.08
C THR A 25 -39.01 18.31 -1.89
N ILE A 26 -38.40 19.40 -1.42
CA ILE A 26 -37.53 19.35 -0.24
C ILE A 26 -38.32 18.90 1.00
N ASP A 27 -39.58 19.30 1.13
CA ASP A 27 -40.42 18.93 2.27
C ASP A 27 -40.71 17.42 2.30
N GLU A 28 -41.00 16.80 1.14
CA GLU A 28 -41.12 15.34 1.03
C GLU A 28 -39.82 14.62 1.40
N MET A 29 -38.66 15.17 1.00
CA MET A 29 -37.36 14.59 1.38
C MET A 29 -37.10 14.67 2.89
N VAL A 30 -37.48 15.77 3.53
CA VAL A 30 -37.37 15.95 4.99
C VAL A 30 -38.29 15.00 5.72
N GLU A 31 -39.55 14.90 5.30
CA GLU A 31 -40.52 13.97 5.91
C GLU A 31 -40.03 12.52 5.85
N GLU A 32 -39.52 12.09 4.70
CA GLU A 32 -38.95 10.74 4.55
C GLU A 32 -37.72 10.50 5.43
N PHE A 33 -36.84 11.50 5.57
CA PHE A 33 -35.65 11.43 6.42
C PHE A 33 -36.05 11.36 7.90
N GLU A 34 -36.95 12.23 8.37
CA GLU A 34 -37.37 12.30 9.76
C GLU A 34 -38.13 11.05 10.21
N CYS A 35 -38.80 10.34 9.29
CA CYS A 35 -39.36 9.03 9.58
C CYS A 35 -38.31 7.95 9.90
N GLN A 36 -37.08 8.11 9.41
CA GLN A 36 -35.98 7.14 9.58
C GLN A 36 -34.97 7.59 10.65
N TRP A 37 -34.92 8.90 10.92
CA TRP A 37 -33.98 9.52 11.84
C TRP A 37 -34.22 9.09 13.29
N LYS A 38 -33.19 8.53 13.92
CA LYS A 38 -33.17 8.23 15.35
C LYS A 38 -32.17 9.17 16.05
N PRO A 39 -32.63 10.07 16.95
CA PRO A 39 -31.72 10.93 17.69
C PRO A 39 -30.85 10.08 18.62
N GLY A 40 -29.53 10.14 18.44
CA GLY A 40 -28.55 9.37 19.22
C GLY A 40 -27.44 8.71 18.39
N ASN A 41 -27.61 8.58 17.06
CA ASN A 41 -26.53 8.15 16.17
C ASN A 41 -25.47 9.26 16.03
N GLU A 42 -24.19 8.89 15.88
CA GLU A 42 -23.08 9.82 15.70
C GLU A 42 -23.31 10.75 14.47
N GLY A 43 -23.21 12.07 14.66
CA GLY A 43 -23.31 13.08 13.59
C GLY A 43 -24.36 14.19 13.84
N THR A 44 -24.22 15.33 13.16
CA THR A 44 -25.22 16.41 13.21
C THR A 44 -26.43 16.08 12.33
N TYR A 45 -27.61 16.63 12.66
CA TYR A 45 -28.82 16.48 11.84
C TYR A 45 -28.55 16.90 10.39
N SER A 46 -27.87 18.04 10.20
CA SER A 46 -27.49 18.59 8.89
C SER A 46 -26.66 17.59 8.09
N LYS A 47 -25.60 17.03 8.70
CA LYS A 47 -24.74 16.04 8.04
C LYS A 47 -25.50 14.79 7.62
N LYS A 48 -26.30 14.23 8.53
CA LYS A 48 -27.07 13.00 8.27
C LYS A 48 -28.18 13.21 7.25
N PHE A 49 -28.78 14.40 7.21
CA PHE A 49 -29.72 14.77 6.17
C PHE A 49 -29.05 14.89 4.80
N VAL A 50 -27.86 15.51 4.72
CA VAL A 50 -27.05 15.55 3.48
C VAL A 50 -26.67 14.14 3.03
N GLU A 51 -26.26 13.26 3.96
CA GLU A 51 -25.96 11.85 3.66
C GLU A 51 -27.16 11.12 3.05
N PHE A 52 -28.33 11.29 3.65
CA PHE A 52 -29.58 10.74 3.13
C PHE A 52 -29.89 11.25 1.71
N CYS A 53 -29.79 12.56 1.48
CA CYS A 53 -30.03 13.17 0.17
C CYS A 53 -29.07 12.65 -0.90
N ASN A 54 -27.77 12.58 -0.58
CA ASN A 54 -26.72 12.10 -1.46
C ASN A 54 -26.91 10.62 -1.81
N SER A 55 -27.16 9.78 -0.81
CA SER A 55 -27.40 8.35 -1.00
C SER A 55 -28.62 8.09 -1.89
N LYS A 56 -29.71 8.82 -1.66
CA LYS A 56 -30.94 8.68 -2.43
C LYS A 56 -30.75 9.07 -3.90
N VAL A 57 -30.10 10.21 -4.18
CA VAL A 57 -29.88 10.65 -5.57
C VAL A 57 -28.83 9.80 -6.28
N ALA A 58 -27.84 9.25 -5.56
CA ALA A 58 -26.78 8.45 -6.15
C ALA A 58 -27.32 7.30 -6.99
N THR A 59 -28.36 6.61 -6.53
CA THR A 59 -29.02 5.53 -7.29
C THR A 59 -29.42 5.97 -8.71
N ARG A 60 -30.05 7.14 -8.85
CA ARG A 60 -30.42 7.70 -10.16
C ARG A 60 -29.21 8.13 -10.99
N VAL A 61 -28.23 8.75 -10.34
CA VAL A 61 -27.01 9.23 -11.01
C VAL A 61 -26.18 8.04 -11.53
N CYS A 62 -26.16 6.92 -10.81
CA CYS A 62 -25.47 5.69 -11.20
C CYS A 62 -26.16 4.95 -12.36
N ASP A 63 -27.50 5.03 -12.47
CA ASP A 63 -28.29 4.26 -13.43
C ASP A 63 -28.39 4.88 -14.84
N GLN A 64 -28.16 6.19 -15.02
CA GLN A 64 -28.47 6.89 -16.28
C GLN A 64 -27.33 7.77 -16.81
N ASN A 65 -26.84 7.45 -18.01
CA ASN A 65 -26.00 8.31 -18.87
C ASN A 65 -24.77 8.95 -18.21
N ILE A 66 -24.08 8.24 -17.29
CA ILE A 66 -22.83 8.73 -16.66
C ILE A 66 -21.84 9.29 -17.71
N PRO A 67 -21.59 8.62 -18.86
CA PRO A 67 -20.66 9.12 -19.86
C PRO A 67 -21.02 10.48 -20.47
N GLU A 68 -22.30 10.83 -20.52
CA GLU A 68 -22.75 12.13 -21.04
C GLU A 68 -22.65 13.20 -19.95
N ARG A 69 -23.08 12.87 -18.73
CA ARG A 69 -23.00 13.76 -17.56
C ARG A 69 -21.55 14.09 -17.15
N ILE A 70 -20.59 13.22 -17.44
CA ILE A 70 -19.16 13.54 -17.26
C ILE A 70 -18.66 14.50 -18.35
N LYS A 71 -19.15 14.37 -19.59
CA LYS A 71 -18.72 15.24 -20.71
C LYS A 71 -19.22 16.67 -20.51
N ASP A 72 -20.46 16.85 -20.06
CA ASP A 72 -21.04 18.16 -19.82
C ASP A 72 -20.64 18.77 -18.46
N GLY A 73 -19.96 18.00 -17.61
CA GLY A 73 -19.46 18.41 -16.29
C GLY A 73 -20.53 18.44 -15.19
N SER A 74 -21.78 18.08 -15.50
CA SER A 74 -22.87 18.05 -14.51
C SER A 74 -22.61 17.01 -13.42
N PHE A 75 -22.07 15.85 -13.80
CA PHE A 75 -21.70 14.79 -12.86
C PHE A 75 -20.58 15.27 -11.93
N THR A 76 -19.47 15.74 -12.48
CA THR A 76 -18.29 16.13 -11.71
C THR A 76 -18.59 17.30 -10.79
N ARG A 77 -19.38 18.27 -11.23
CA ARG A 77 -19.81 19.38 -10.37
C ARG A 77 -20.72 18.91 -9.24
N LEU A 78 -21.73 18.08 -9.54
CA LEU A 78 -22.65 17.57 -8.53
C LEU A 78 -21.90 16.77 -7.46
N THR A 79 -21.04 15.83 -7.86
CA THR A 79 -20.32 14.97 -6.91
C THR A 79 -19.26 15.73 -6.13
N PHE A 80 -18.64 16.76 -6.70
CA PHE A 80 -17.76 17.66 -5.97
C PHE A 80 -18.51 18.48 -4.92
N ASP A 81 -19.64 19.08 -5.29
CA ASP A 81 -20.48 19.84 -4.36
C ASP A 81 -21.03 18.94 -3.24
N MET A 82 -21.34 17.66 -3.52
CA MET A 82 -21.73 16.68 -2.50
C MET A 82 -20.65 16.45 -1.45
N MET A 83 -19.38 16.34 -1.88
CA MET A 83 -18.25 16.19 -0.95
C MET A 83 -18.11 17.43 -0.06
N LEU A 84 -18.21 18.62 -0.65
CA LEU A 84 -18.16 19.88 0.10
C LEU A 84 -19.33 20.02 1.09
N ALA A 85 -20.56 19.72 0.65
CA ALA A 85 -21.74 19.75 1.49
C ALA A 85 -21.66 18.75 2.66
N TRP A 86 -21.01 17.61 2.47
CA TRP A 86 -20.80 16.64 3.54
C TRP A 86 -19.71 17.07 4.53
N GLN A 87 -18.66 17.74 4.03
CA GLN A 87 -17.55 18.25 4.85
C GLN A 87 -17.98 19.45 5.71
N GLN A 88 -18.81 20.33 5.15
CA GLN A 88 -19.31 21.56 5.78
C GLN A 88 -20.83 21.68 5.62
N PRO A 89 -21.60 20.86 6.37
CA PRO A 89 -23.05 20.78 6.21
C PRO A 89 -23.81 21.90 6.94
N ASP A 90 -23.22 22.53 7.96
CA ASP A 90 -23.92 23.39 8.91
C ASP A 90 -23.84 24.87 8.51
N ALA A 91 -24.84 25.66 8.89
CA ALA A 91 -24.90 27.08 8.52
C ALA A 91 -23.72 27.91 9.06
N ASP A 92 -23.20 27.53 10.22
CA ASP A 92 -22.04 28.16 10.88
C ASP A 92 -20.75 27.98 10.07
N ASP A 93 -20.69 26.97 9.20
CA ASP A 93 -19.54 26.73 8.31
C ASP A 93 -19.40 27.83 7.24
N ASN A 94 -20.47 28.55 6.92
CA ASN A 94 -20.38 29.65 5.96
C ASN A 94 -19.56 30.84 6.50
N GLU A 95 -19.68 31.13 7.79
CA GLU A 95 -18.97 32.25 8.43
C GLU A 95 -17.49 31.92 8.62
N SER A 96 -17.19 30.71 9.09
CA SER A 96 -15.80 30.23 9.23
C SER A 96 -15.06 30.14 7.89
N HIS A 97 -15.75 29.76 6.81
CA HIS A 97 -15.20 29.79 5.46
C HIS A 97 -14.88 31.21 4.98
N GLN A 98 -15.80 32.17 5.16
CA GLN A 98 -15.56 33.56 4.77
C GLN A 98 -14.37 34.18 5.53
N GLU A 99 -14.22 33.86 6.81
CA GLU A 99 -13.05 34.28 7.60
C GLU A 99 -11.75 33.63 7.13
N ALA A 100 -11.77 32.34 6.77
CA ALA A 100 -10.60 31.62 6.27
C ALA A 100 -10.14 32.14 4.91
N VAL A 101 -11.07 32.33 3.97
CA VAL A 101 -10.79 32.94 2.65
C VAL A 101 -10.30 34.38 2.81
N GLY A 102 -10.87 35.13 3.76
CA GLY A 102 -10.39 36.47 4.12
C GLY A 102 -8.93 36.47 4.54
N LYS A 103 -8.55 35.59 5.48
CA LYS A 103 -7.17 35.44 5.97
C LYS A 103 -6.21 35.00 4.86
N GLU A 104 -6.58 34.02 4.06
CA GLU A 104 -5.73 33.55 2.95
C GLU A 104 -5.51 34.64 1.90
N SER A 105 -6.54 35.45 1.61
CA SER A 105 -6.42 36.61 0.72
C SER A 105 -5.52 37.71 1.28
N GLU A 106 -5.50 37.87 2.61
CA GLU A 106 -4.64 38.83 3.32
C GLU A 106 -3.19 38.33 3.36
N ASP A 107 -2.97 37.05 3.66
CA ASP A 107 -1.65 36.40 3.60
C ASP A 107 -1.05 36.43 2.19
N LYS A 108 -1.85 36.15 1.16
CA LYS A 108 -1.43 36.29 -0.26
C LYS A 108 -1.08 37.74 -0.61
N ARG A 109 -1.80 38.73 -0.08
CA ARG A 109 -1.43 40.16 -0.25
C ARG A 109 -0.13 40.50 0.47
N ILE A 110 0.09 40.00 1.67
CA ILE A 110 1.33 40.20 2.44
C ILE A 110 2.51 39.58 1.68
N GLN A 111 2.34 38.37 1.14
CA GLN A 111 3.36 37.64 0.37
C GLN A 111 3.67 38.33 -0.97
N ALA A 112 2.66 38.83 -1.68
CA ALA A 112 2.83 39.63 -2.91
C ALA A 112 3.52 40.98 -2.69
N THR A 113 3.48 41.51 -1.46
CA THR A 113 4.16 42.77 -1.10
C THR A 113 5.64 42.53 -0.74
N LEU A 114 6.05 41.29 -0.50
CA LEU A 114 7.38 40.93 0.01
C LEU A 114 8.37 40.38 -1.04
N SER A 115 7.94 40.08 -2.27
CA SER A 115 8.86 39.58 -3.32
C SER A 115 8.39 39.90 -4.75
N PRO A 116 9.00 40.87 -5.45
CA PRO A 116 8.75 41.08 -6.88
C PRO A 116 9.81 40.41 -7.79
N GLU A 117 10.50 39.36 -7.34
CA GLU A 117 11.52 38.68 -8.15
C GLU A 117 11.41 37.15 -8.00
N GLN A 118 10.71 36.52 -8.95
CA GLN A 118 10.96 35.18 -9.55
C GLN A 118 9.65 34.62 -10.10
N ASP A 119 9.31 35.04 -11.32
CA ASP A 119 8.22 34.47 -12.12
C ASP A 119 8.78 33.51 -13.17
N ASP A 120 9.76 32.68 -12.77
CA ASP A 120 10.20 31.52 -13.53
C ASP A 120 9.48 30.30 -12.95
N ILE A 121 8.24 30.08 -13.37
CA ILE A 121 7.54 28.82 -13.15
C ILE A 121 8.39 27.73 -13.80
N SER A 122 9.09 26.97 -12.97
CA SER A 122 9.91 25.84 -13.37
C SER A 122 9.11 24.91 -14.29
N LEU A 123 9.67 24.56 -15.46
CA LEU A 123 9.08 23.67 -16.48
C LEU A 123 8.55 22.34 -15.92
N PHE A 124 9.01 21.95 -14.73
CA PHE A 124 8.59 20.73 -14.02
C PHE A 124 7.17 20.80 -13.43
N TYR A 125 6.53 21.98 -13.37
CA TYR A 125 5.18 22.16 -12.81
C TYR A 125 4.10 22.52 -13.83
N SER A 126 4.40 22.46 -15.14
CA SER A 126 3.44 22.88 -16.19
C SER A 126 2.14 22.07 -16.20
N ASP A 127 2.20 20.78 -15.90
CA ASP A 127 1.03 19.90 -15.88
C ASP A 127 0.16 20.08 -14.62
N ILE A 128 0.77 20.62 -13.56
CA ILE A 128 0.16 20.79 -12.23
C ILE A 128 -0.48 22.18 -12.11
N MET A 129 0.05 23.18 -12.82
CA MET A 129 -0.43 24.56 -12.77
C MET A 129 -1.95 24.73 -13.04
N PRO A 130 -2.57 23.99 -14.00
CA PRO A 130 -4.02 24.02 -14.20
C PRO A 130 -4.84 23.40 -13.04
N LEU A 131 -4.19 22.63 -12.16
CA LEU A 131 -4.80 21.91 -11.04
C LEU A 131 -4.77 22.72 -9.72
N LEU A 132 -3.94 23.77 -9.66
CA LEU A 132 -3.61 24.54 -8.45
C LEU A 132 -4.44 25.81 -8.25
N ALA A 133 -5.24 26.19 -9.24
CA ALA A 133 -5.89 27.50 -9.26
C ALA A 133 -7.42 27.36 -9.26
N ASP A 134 -8.00 27.36 -8.07
CA ASP A 134 -9.36 27.90 -7.91
C ASP A 134 -9.47 28.63 -6.57
N HIS A 135 -10.23 29.73 -6.55
CA HIS A 135 -10.63 30.41 -5.31
C HIS A 135 -11.78 29.67 -4.59
N GLU A 136 -12.23 28.55 -5.17
CA GLU A 136 -13.26 27.69 -4.63
C GLU A 136 -12.77 26.80 -3.47
N PRO A 137 -13.69 26.41 -2.58
CA PRO A 137 -13.38 25.51 -1.47
C PRO A 137 -12.84 24.15 -1.95
N SER A 138 -11.84 23.65 -1.22
CA SER A 138 -11.22 22.34 -1.48
C SER A 138 -11.86 21.22 -0.68
N VAL A 139 -11.84 20.02 -1.25
CA VAL A 139 -12.28 18.78 -0.61
C VAL A 139 -11.11 18.11 0.13
N GLY A 140 -11.37 17.69 1.37
CA GLY A 140 -10.45 16.91 2.19
C GLY A 140 -10.58 15.40 2.00
N GLU A 141 -9.65 14.65 2.62
CA GLU A 141 -9.53 13.19 2.47
C GLU A 141 -10.83 12.44 2.84
N ASP A 142 -11.43 12.77 3.99
CA ASP A 142 -12.62 12.05 4.49
C ASP A 142 -13.83 12.22 3.58
N ALA A 143 -14.06 13.43 3.05
CA ALA A 143 -15.15 13.71 2.14
C ALA A 143 -14.97 12.99 0.78
N PHE A 144 -13.72 12.89 0.32
CA PHE A 144 -13.38 12.13 -0.90
C PHE A 144 -13.67 10.64 -0.76
N VAL A 145 -13.33 10.03 0.38
CA VAL A 145 -13.61 8.62 0.68
C VAL A 145 -15.10 8.39 0.93
N TYR A 146 -15.76 9.31 1.64
CA TYR A 146 -17.20 9.28 1.86
C TYR A 146 -17.97 9.15 0.55
N LEU A 147 -17.65 9.99 -0.45
CA LEU A 147 -18.32 9.90 -1.76
C LEU A 147 -18.13 8.51 -2.38
N ALA A 148 -16.98 7.87 -2.20
CA ALA A 148 -16.68 6.55 -2.74
C ALA A 148 -17.57 5.44 -2.14
N SER A 149 -17.99 5.60 -0.88
CA SER A 149 -18.93 4.67 -0.22
C SER A 149 -20.33 4.68 -0.86
N ILE A 150 -20.67 5.78 -1.53
CA ILE A 150 -21.96 5.97 -2.20
C ILE A 150 -21.84 5.74 -3.71
N ILE A 151 -20.82 6.34 -4.34
CA ILE A 151 -20.56 6.29 -5.78
C ILE A 151 -19.09 5.89 -5.99
N PRO A 152 -18.79 4.59 -6.15
CA PRO A 152 -17.41 4.12 -6.35
C PRO A 152 -16.95 4.31 -7.81
N LEU A 153 -17.03 5.54 -8.34
CA LEU A 153 -16.50 5.87 -9.68
C LEU A 153 -15.06 6.39 -9.60
N HIS A 154 -14.85 7.48 -8.86
CA HIS A 154 -13.54 8.13 -8.76
C HIS A 154 -12.54 7.28 -7.99
N VAL A 155 -12.99 6.54 -6.97
CA VAL A 155 -12.12 5.68 -6.18
C VAL A 155 -12.87 4.52 -5.53
N ASP A 156 -12.14 3.52 -5.05
CA ASP A 156 -12.66 2.47 -4.18
C ASP A 156 -12.49 2.91 -2.72
N VAL A 157 -13.41 2.55 -1.83
CA VAL A 157 -13.33 2.90 -0.41
C VAL A 157 -12.05 2.34 0.24
N ILE A 158 -11.53 1.22 -0.26
CA ILE A 158 -10.40 0.50 0.34
C ILE A 158 -9.08 1.24 0.09
N ASN A 159 -8.82 1.67 -1.14
CA ASN A 159 -7.61 2.41 -1.50
C ASN A 159 -7.84 3.93 -1.66
N GLY A 160 -9.04 4.39 -1.26
CA GLY A 160 -9.53 5.77 -1.35
C GLY A 160 -8.53 6.80 -0.86
N ARG A 161 -8.03 6.57 0.34
CA ARG A 161 -7.10 7.47 1.02
C ARG A 161 -5.72 7.52 0.36
N TYR A 162 -5.20 6.40 -0.12
CA TYR A 162 -3.93 6.34 -0.85
C TYR A 162 -4.01 7.06 -2.20
N THR A 163 -5.12 6.89 -2.90
CA THR A 163 -5.39 7.59 -4.15
C THR A 163 -5.52 9.09 -3.91
N PHE A 164 -6.26 9.52 -2.87
CA PHE A 164 -6.38 10.93 -2.49
C PHE A 164 -5.02 11.57 -2.26
N GLU A 165 -4.19 10.94 -1.42
CA GLU A 165 -2.84 11.39 -1.11
C GLU A 165 -1.99 11.56 -2.37
N THR A 166 -2.13 10.63 -3.33
CA THR A 166 -1.40 10.69 -4.60
C THR A 166 -1.86 11.82 -5.51
N LEU A 167 -3.18 12.00 -5.64
CA LEU A 167 -3.77 13.05 -6.48
C LEU A 167 -3.53 14.45 -5.91
N THR A 168 -3.41 14.57 -4.59
CA THR A 168 -3.28 15.84 -3.87
C THR A 168 -1.88 16.11 -3.33
N ALA A 169 -0.92 15.23 -3.59
CA ALA A 169 0.49 15.47 -3.24
C ALA A 169 1.01 16.81 -3.80
N PRO A 170 0.65 17.23 -5.03
CA PRO A 170 1.08 18.54 -5.54
C PRO A 170 0.34 19.73 -4.92
N THR A 171 -0.84 19.51 -4.35
CA THR A 171 -1.77 20.56 -3.85
C THR A 171 -1.85 20.58 -2.31
N GLY A 172 -0.88 19.99 -1.61
CA GLY A 172 -0.82 20.03 -0.15
C GLY A 172 -1.96 19.29 0.56
N HIS A 173 -2.39 18.14 0.03
CA HIS A 173 -3.48 17.32 0.59
C HIS A 173 -4.88 17.95 0.51
N GLN A 174 -5.07 18.88 -0.44
CA GLN A 174 -6.37 19.47 -0.74
C GLN A 174 -6.77 19.17 -2.18
N LEU A 175 -7.99 18.67 -2.39
CA LEU A 175 -8.51 18.39 -3.72
C LEU A 175 -9.35 19.57 -4.22
N HIS A 176 -8.86 20.27 -5.23
CA HIS A 176 -9.60 21.34 -5.90
C HIS A 176 -10.46 20.79 -7.05
N PHE A 177 -11.53 21.53 -7.40
CA PHE A 177 -12.48 21.13 -8.43
C PHE A 177 -11.83 20.84 -9.79
N PRO A 178 -10.90 21.66 -10.32
CA PRO A 178 -10.26 21.39 -11.61
C PRO A 178 -9.53 20.04 -11.65
N ALA A 179 -8.86 19.67 -10.56
CA ALA A 179 -8.18 18.39 -10.43
C ALA A 179 -9.16 17.21 -10.42
N TYR A 180 -10.25 17.33 -9.67
CA TYR A 180 -11.29 16.32 -9.63
C TYR A 180 -11.99 16.14 -11.00
N ASP A 181 -12.38 17.24 -11.63
CA ASP A 181 -13.04 17.24 -12.93
C ASP A 181 -12.14 16.63 -14.02
N MET A 182 -10.86 17.00 -14.04
CA MET A 182 -9.88 16.43 -14.95
C MET A 182 -9.73 14.93 -14.73
N PHE A 183 -9.53 14.50 -13.49
CA PHE A 183 -9.36 13.08 -13.15
C PHE A 183 -10.54 12.21 -13.61
N VAL A 184 -11.78 12.62 -13.31
CA VAL A 184 -12.98 11.88 -13.72
C VAL A 184 -13.17 11.89 -15.24
N LYS A 185 -12.83 12.99 -15.93
CA LYS A 185 -12.85 13.05 -17.39
C LYS A 185 -11.79 12.14 -18.03
N GLU A 186 -10.60 12.04 -17.43
CA GLU A 186 -9.56 11.12 -17.88
C GLU A 186 -9.96 9.65 -17.66
N ILE A 187 -10.65 9.30 -16.56
CA ILE A 187 -11.25 7.95 -16.37
C ILE A 187 -12.11 7.58 -17.58
N LEU A 188 -13.01 8.48 -18.00
CA LEU A 188 -13.88 8.24 -19.15
C LEU A 188 -13.12 8.14 -20.48
N LYS A 189 -12.05 8.94 -20.66
CA LYS A 189 -11.20 8.88 -21.85
C LYS A 189 -10.42 7.57 -21.92
N CYS A 190 -9.79 7.16 -20.83
CA CYS A 190 -9.06 5.90 -20.71
C CYS A 190 -9.97 4.70 -21.00
N MET A 191 -11.18 4.67 -20.42
CA MET A 191 -12.13 3.59 -20.68
C MET A 191 -12.51 3.50 -22.17
N LYS A 192 -12.86 4.63 -22.80
CA LYS A 192 -13.16 4.67 -24.25
C LYS A 192 -11.97 4.28 -25.11
N HIS A 193 -10.76 4.61 -24.67
CA HIS A 193 -9.54 4.22 -25.37
C HIS A 193 -9.35 2.69 -25.34
N LEU A 194 -9.57 2.06 -24.18
CA LEU A 194 -9.47 0.60 -24.02
C LEU A 194 -10.55 -0.15 -24.81
N GLN A 195 -11.79 0.35 -24.83
CA GLN A 195 -12.89 -0.21 -25.62
C GLN A 195 -12.63 -0.23 -27.13
N LYS A 196 -11.85 0.73 -27.63
CA LYS A 196 -11.52 0.84 -29.06
C LYS A 196 -10.36 -0.06 -29.47
N GLN A 197 -9.69 -0.72 -28.53
CA GLN A 197 -8.55 -1.58 -28.85
C GLN A 197 -9.02 -2.81 -29.63
N ALA A 198 -8.25 -3.16 -30.66
CA ALA A 198 -8.50 -4.37 -31.42
C ALA A 198 -8.18 -5.61 -30.57
N LYS A 199 -9.04 -6.64 -30.66
CA LYS A 199 -8.79 -7.93 -30.02
C LYS A 199 -7.45 -8.53 -30.50
N PRO A 200 -6.75 -9.31 -29.66
CA PRO A 200 -5.55 -10.03 -30.08
C PRO A 200 -5.85 -10.96 -31.27
N LYS A 201 -4.94 -11.02 -32.23
CA LYS A 201 -5.12 -11.80 -33.45
C LYS A 201 -5.16 -13.30 -33.13
N GLY A 202 -6.11 -14.00 -33.73
CA GLY A 202 -6.27 -15.44 -33.55
C GLY A 202 -6.88 -15.85 -32.20
N VAL A 203 -7.39 -14.90 -31.41
CA VAL A 203 -7.98 -15.15 -30.10
C VAL A 203 -9.42 -14.66 -30.03
N GLU A 204 -10.32 -15.56 -29.64
CA GLU A 204 -11.66 -15.21 -29.21
C GLU A 204 -11.64 -14.97 -27.69
N LEU A 205 -11.78 -13.70 -27.30
CA LEU A 205 -11.93 -13.32 -25.88
C LEU A 205 -13.30 -13.77 -25.36
N ALA A 206 -13.35 -14.22 -24.10
CA ALA A 206 -14.62 -14.52 -23.43
C ALA A 206 -15.51 -13.27 -23.33
N ASP A 207 -16.82 -13.47 -23.13
CA ASP A 207 -17.79 -12.37 -23.04
C ASP A 207 -17.47 -11.39 -21.90
N ASP A 208 -16.87 -11.89 -20.83
CA ASP A 208 -16.47 -11.16 -19.63
C ASP A 208 -14.96 -10.82 -19.63
N GLU A 209 -14.26 -11.07 -20.73
CA GLU A 209 -12.84 -10.76 -20.89
C GLU A 209 -12.64 -9.40 -21.56
N ILE A 210 -12.08 -8.47 -20.78
CA ILE A 210 -11.94 -7.06 -21.13
C ILE A 210 -10.45 -6.70 -21.23
N ILE A 211 -10.11 -5.90 -22.25
CA ILE A 211 -8.76 -5.35 -22.44
C ILE A 211 -8.51 -4.23 -21.42
N LEU A 212 -7.46 -4.36 -20.62
CA LEU A 212 -7.13 -3.44 -19.52
C LEU A 212 -5.90 -2.59 -19.80
N HIS A 213 -5.00 -3.06 -20.66
CA HIS A 213 -3.83 -2.31 -21.07
C HIS A 213 -3.25 -2.88 -22.38
N VAL A 214 -2.75 -2.01 -23.25
CA VAL A 214 -2.14 -2.40 -24.54
C VAL A 214 -0.91 -1.54 -24.80
N GLU A 215 0.20 -2.19 -25.12
CA GLU A 215 1.42 -1.50 -25.53
C GLU A 215 2.09 -2.22 -26.70
N GLY A 216 2.93 -1.49 -27.45
CA GLY A 216 3.53 -1.98 -28.69
C GLY A 216 2.62 -1.87 -29.92
N THR A 217 1.69 -0.91 -29.92
CA THR A 217 0.92 -0.48 -31.11
C THR A 217 1.71 0.53 -31.95
N MET A 218 1.21 1.00 -33.10
CA MET A 218 1.89 2.06 -33.86
C MET A 218 2.07 3.36 -33.06
N ALA A 219 1.23 3.61 -32.06
CA ALA A 219 1.26 4.81 -31.23
C ALA A 219 2.06 4.64 -29.93
N SER A 220 2.57 3.44 -29.63
CA SER A 220 3.29 3.16 -28.38
C SER A 220 4.56 2.35 -28.60
N GLN A 221 5.48 2.41 -27.63
CA GLN A 221 6.77 1.71 -27.71
C GLN A 221 6.55 0.18 -27.75
N ARG A 222 7.33 -0.52 -28.57
CA ARG A 222 7.24 -1.99 -28.71
C ARG A 222 7.66 -2.69 -27.42
N VAL A 223 7.05 -3.85 -27.15
CA VAL A 223 7.49 -4.80 -26.13
C VAL A 223 8.30 -5.88 -26.85
N VAL A 224 9.42 -6.30 -26.27
CA VAL A 224 10.31 -7.29 -26.89
C VAL A 224 10.25 -8.59 -26.10
N ARG A 225 9.87 -9.69 -26.75
CA ARG A 225 9.94 -11.01 -26.15
C ARG A 225 11.29 -11.66 -26.46
N HIS A 226 11.98 -12.16 -25.44
CA HIS A 226 13.22 -12.90 -25.61
C HIS A 226 12.97 -14.40 -25.57
N ILE A 227 13.50 -15.10 -26.57
CA ILE A 227 13.51 -16.56 -26.66
C ILE A 227 14.94 -16.98 -26.93
N LYS A 228 15.64 -17.44 -25.88
CA LYS A 228 17.07 -17.77 -25.93
C LYS A 228 17.87 -16.57 -26.48
N GLU A 229 18.51 -16.71 -27.63
CA GLU A 229 19.31 -15.66 -28.28
C GLU A 229 18.50 -14.78 -29.26
N THR A 230 17.20 -15.06 -29.43
CA THR A 230 16.35 -14.34 -30.38
C THR A 230 15.41 -13.38 -29.68
N SER A 231 15.23 -12.19 -30.25
CA SER A 231 14.37 -11.13 -29.71
C SER A 231 13.28 -10.78 -30.72
N TRP A 232 12.04 -10.80 -30.25
CA TRP A 232 10.84 -10.61 -31.07
C TRP A 232 10.12 -9.35 -30.61
N PRO A 233 10.18 -8.22 -31.34
CA PRO A 233 9.37 -7.06 -31.01
C PRO A 233 7.89 -7.35 -31.31
N GLY A 234 6.99 -6.81 -30.50
CA GLY A 234 5.58 -7.12 -30.62
C GLY A 234 4.66 -6.17 -29.87
N ARG A 235 3.38 -6.55 -29.86
CA ARG A 235 2.30 -5.93 -29.09
C ARG A 235 1.99 -6.82 -27.89
N LEU A 236 1.84 -6.22 -26.72
CA LEU A 236 1.42 -6.90 -25.50
C LEU A 236 0.05 -6.34 -25.08
N THR A 237 -0.90 -7.24 -24.83
CA THR A 237 -2.25 -6.92 -24.37
C THR A 237 -2.52 -7.61 -23.04
N LEU A 238 -2.97 -6.86 -22.04
CA LEU A 238 -3.43 -7.37 -20.75
C LEU A 238 -4.96 -7.41 -20.72
N THR A 239 -5.51 -8.52 -20.24
CA THR A 239 -6.93 -8.64 -19.89
C THR A 239 -7.11 -8.95 -18.41
N ASN A 240 -8.35 -9.01 -17.93
CA ASN A 240 -8.69 -9.50 -16.60
C ASN A 240 -8.43 -11.01 -16.40
N TYR A 241 -7.97 -11.74 -17.42
CA TYR A 241 -7.68 -13.18 -17.37
C TYR A 241 -6.27 -13.56 -17.81
N GLY A 242 -5.61 -12.77 -18.66
CA GLY A 242 -4.35 -13.19 -19.26
C GLY A 242 -3.52 -12.07 -19.89
N LEU A 243 -2.30 -12.43 -20.29
CA LEU A 243 -1.47 -11.64 -21.21
C LEU A 243 -1.51 -12.27 -22.59
N TYR A 244 -1.53 -11.43 -23.62
CA TYR A 244 -1.48 -11.82 -25.02
C TYR A 244 -0.32 -11.11 -25.69
N PHE A 245 0.66 -11.88 -26.16
CA PHE A 245 1.81 -11.34 -26.90
C PHE A 245 1.69 -11.66 -28.38
N GLU A 246 1.76 -10.63 -29.22
CA GLU A 246 1.70 -10.72 -30.68
C GLU A 246 3.02 -10.25 -31.28
N ALA A 247 3.78 -11.17 -31.86
CA ALA A 247 5.04 -10.83 -32.54
C ALA A 247 4.75 -9.98 -33.78
N ALA A 248 5.57 -8.96 -34.02
CA ALA A 248 5.45 -8.12 -35.21
C ALA A 248 5.99 -8.88 -36.43
N GLY A 249 5.10 -9.27 -37.33
CA GLY A 249 5.46 -9.84 -38.62
C GLY A 249 5.78 -8.78 -39.68
N ILE A 250 6.14 -9.24 -40.88
CA ILE A 250 6.55 -8.38 -42.01
C ILE A 250 5.42 -7.46 -42.50
N ILE A 251 4.16 -7.91 -42.37
CA ILE A 251 2.97 -7.19 -42.88
C ILE A 251 1.93 -7.02 -41.77
N ASN A 252 1.63 -8.07 -41.01
CA ASN A 252 0.67 -8.09 -39.91
C ASN A 252 1.30 -8.76 -38.69
N TYR A 253 0.71 -8.55 -37.51
CA TYR A 253 1.05 -9.31 -36.31
C TYR A 253 0.83 -10.82 -36.52
N GLU A 254 1.62 -11.64 -35.85
CA GLU A 254 1.40 -13.09 -35.73
C GLU A 254 0.24 -13.39 -34.76
N ASP A 255 -0.18 -14.66 -34.71
CA ASP A 255 -1.22 -15.08 -33.76
C ASP A 255 -0.73 -14.93 -32.32
N ALA A 256 -1.62 -14.50 -31.43
CA ALA A 256 -1.24 -14.13 -30.08
C ALA A 256 -0.90 -15.35 -29.21
N LEU A 257 0.24 -15.29 -28.51
CA LEU A 257 0.55 -16.22 -27.43
C LEU A 257 -0.22 -15.81 -26.17
N LYS A 258 -1.11 -16.68 -25.70
CA LYS A 258 -1.83 -16.52 -24.42
C LYS A 258 -0.97 -17.00 -23.24
N ILE A 259 -0.87 -16.17 -22.22
CA ILE A 259 -0.33 -16.47 -20.90
C ILE A 259 -1.49 -16.34 -19.92
N ASP A 260 -1.88 -17.45 -19.32
CA ASP A 260 -3.04 -17.54 -18.43
C ASP A 260 -2.68 -17.09 -17.01
N LEU A 261 -3.29 -16.00 -16.53
CA LEU A 261 -3.04 -15.46 -15.18
C LEU A 261 -3.98 -16.05 -14.12
N THR A 262 -4.89 -16.96 -14.50
CA THR A 262 -5.85 -17.59 -13.58
C THR A 262 -5.29 -18.84 -12.88
N LYS A 263 -4.19 -19.40 -13.41
CA LYS A 263 -3.64 -20.68 -12.94
C LYS A 263 -2.90 -20.54 -11.60
N ASP A 264 -3.17 -21.51 -10.72
CA ASP A 264 -2.58 -21.60 -9.39
C ASP A 264 -1.20 -22.29 -9.40
N GLY A 265 -0.28 -21.73 -8.62
CA GLY A 265 0.97 -22.37 -8.23
C GLY A 265 2.21 -21.88 -8.98
N ALA A 266 3.28 -21.55 -8.24
CA ALA A 266 4.63 -21.12 -8.67
C ALA A 266 4.72 -20.04 -9.78
N SER A 267 3.60 -19.60 -10.33
CA SER A 267 3.53 -18.58 -11.35
C SER A 267 3.83 -17.25 -10.71
N SER A 268 4.98 -16.69 -11.08
CA SER A 268 5.45 -15.44 -10.50
C SER A 268 6.00 -14.57 -11.60
N ALA A 269 5.47 -13.35 -11.67
CA ALA A 269 6.06 -12.29 -12.44
C ALA A 269 7.13 -11.62 -11.59
N LYS A 270 8.39 -11.63 -12.05
CA LYS A 270 9.52 -11.01 -11.35
C LYS A 270 10.28 -10.06 -12.27
N PRO A 271 10.90 -9.01 -11.73
CA PRO A 271 11.90 -8.24 -12.46
C PRO A 271 13.05 -9.15 -12.90
N ILE A 272 13.58 -8.91 -14.09
CA ILE A 272 14.86 -9.48 -14.51
C ILE A 272 15.68 -8.44 -15.28
N SER A 273 16.99 -8.48 -15.05
CA SER A 273 17.97 -7.68 -15.76
C SER A 273 18.27 -8.29 -17.14
N THR A 274 18.01 -7.55 -18.22
CA THR A 274 18.33 -7.97 -19.60
C THR A 274 19.71 -7.50 -20.08
N GLY A 275 20.42 -6.74 -19.25
CA GLY A 275 21.73 -6.21 -19.58
C GLY A 275 22.84 -7.26 -19.54
N PRO A 276 24.00 -6.97 -20.18
CA PRO A 276 25.19 -7.78 -20.01
C PRO A 276 25.49 -7.94 -18.51
N TRP A 277 25.69 -9.17 -18.05
CA TRP A 277 26.07 -9.49 -16.67
C TRP A 277 25.01 -9.22 -15.60
N GLY A 278 23.75 -9.00 -15.97
CA GLY A 278 22.65 -8.85 -15.01
C GLY A 278 22.75 -7.59 -14.15
N ALA A 279 23.33 -6.50 -14.70
CA ALA A 279 23.47 -5.25 -13.95
C ALA A 279 22.11 -4.56 -13.73
N PRO A 280 21.82 -4.01 -12.53
CA PRO A 280 20.53 -3.40 -12.18
C PRO A 280 20.09 -2.24 -13.08
N LEU A 281 21.04 -1.55 -13.71
CA LEU A 281 20.78 -0.49 -14.69
C LEU A 281 19.97 -0.97 -15.91
N PHE A 282 19.92 -2.30 -16.11
CA PHE A 282 19.21 -2.94 -17.21
C PHE A 282 18.04 -3.81 -16.73
N ASP A 283 17.44 -3.52 -15.57
CA ASP A 283 16.22 -4.17 -15.11
C ASP A 283 15.00 -3.72 -15.92
N LYS A 284 15.00 -4.08 -17.21
CA LYS A 284 14.04 -3.63 -18.21
C LYS A 284 13.04 -4.72 -18.58
N ALA A 285 13.11 -5.90 -17.97
CA ALA A 285 12.21 -7.00 -18.29
C ALA A 285 11.47 -7.58 -17.10
N ILE A 286 10.38 -8.25 -17.44
CA ILE A 286 9.61 -9.12 -16.55
C ILE A 286 9.81 -10.54 -17.06
N VAL A 287 10.13 -11.46 -16.15
CA VAL A 287 10.02 -12.89 -16.42
C VAL A 287 8.73 -13.40 -15.82
N TYR A 288 7.93 -14.08 -16.64
CA TYR A 288 6.78 -14.84 -16.19
C TYR A 288 7.16 -16.33 -16.17
N GLU A 289 7.33 -16.86 -14.96
CA GLU A 289 7.57 -18.28 -14.74
C GLU A 289 6.21 -18.98 -14.58
N SER A 290 6.00 -20.14 -15.20
CA SER A 290 4.81 -20.98 -15.00
C SER A 290 5.14 -22.44 -15.34
N PRO A 291 4.50 -23.44 -14.71
CA PRO A 291 4.69 -24.85 -15.08
C PRO A 291 4.40 -25.16 -16.56
N ASP A 292 3.62 -24.31 -17.24
CA ASP A 292 3.35 -24.45 -18.68
C ASP A 292 4.56 -24.05 -19.56
N PHE A 293 5.52 -23.31 -19.01
CA PHE A 293 6.66 -22.74 -19.74
C PHE A 293 7.97 -23.07 -19.00
N GLU A 294 8.64 -24.16 -19.38
CA GLU A 294 9.90 -24.62 -18.74
C GLU A 294 11.00 -23.54 -18.71
N ASP A 295 11.13 -22.74 -19.77
CA ASP A 295 12.14 -21.67 -19.91
C ASP A 295 11.65 -20.29 -19.39
N GLY A 296 10.39 -20.19 -18.90
CA GLY A 296 9.74 -18.92 -18.60
C GLY A 296 9.52 -18.03 -19.84
N ILE A 297 8.75 -16.95 -19.68
CA ILE A 297 8.53 -15.95 -20.74
C ILE A 297 9.15 -14.63 -20.31
N VAL A 298 10.18 -14.20 -21.04
CA VAL A 298 10.86 -12.93 -20.78
C VAL A 298 10.31 -11.85 -21.71
N LEU A 299 9.74 -10.79 -21.11
CA LEU A 299 9.18 -9.62 -21.79
C LEU A 299 9.99 -8.39 -21.37
N GLU A 300 10.72 -7.79 -22.31
CA GLU A 300 11.48 -6.56 -22.14
C GLU A 300 10.68 -5.33 -22.59
N PHE A 301 10.81 -4.27 -21.81
CA PHE A 301 10.22 -2.95 -21.99
C PHE A 301 11.36 -1.96 -22.22
N PRO A 302 11.73 -1.67 -23.49
CA PRO A 302 12.87 -0.82 -23.78
C PRO A 302 12.63 0.62 -23.34
N GLU A 303 13.30 1.05 -22.27
CA GLU A 303 13.26 2.41 -21.73
C GLU A 303 14.70 2.89 -21.49
N MET A 304 15.03 4.13 -21.87
CA MET A 304 16.43 4.59 -21.89
C MET A 304 16.96 4.95 -20.50
N THR A 305 16.12 5.52 -19.64
CA THR A 305 16.56 6.23 -18.42
C THR A 305 15.86 5.78 -17.14
N SER A 306 14.81 4.97 -17.22
CA SER A 306 14.00 4.53 -16.07
C SER A 306 13.52 3.09 -16.28
N SER A 307 12.96 2.48 -15.21
CA SER A 307 12.25 1.19 -15.24
C SER A 307 10.74 1.34 -15.09
N THR A 308 10.23 2.57 -15.17
CA THR A 308 8.84 2.95 -14.89
C THR A 308 7.82 2.21 -15.75
N ARG A 309 8.14 1.92 -17.02
CA ARG A 309 7.27 1.12 -17.90
C ARG A 309 7.20 -0.33 -17.45
N ARG A 310 8.35 -0.94 -17.16
CA ARG A 310 8.44 -2.30 -16.67
C ARG A 310 7.73 -2.47 -15.34
N ASP A 311 7.94 -1.54 -14.41
CA ASP A 311 7.33 -1.57 -13.09
C ASP A 311 5.81 -1.41 -13.18
N HIS A 312 5.31 -0.53 -14.05
CA HIS A 312 3.88 -0.42 -14.32
C HIS A 312 3.28 -1.74 -14.81
N TRP A 313 3.87 -2.36 -15.82
CA TRP A 313 3.41 -3.67 -16.32
C TRP A 313 3.47 -4.76 -15.26
N LEU A 314 4.56 -4.82 -14.48
CA LEU A 314 4.72 -5.80 -13.41
C LEU A 314 3.60 -5.68 -12.38
N MET A 315 3.27 -4.45 -11.98
CA MET A 315 2.21 -4.20 -11.01
C MET A 315 0.83 -4.57 -11.55
N LEU A 316 0.53 -4.28 -12.82
CA LEU A 316 -0.74 -4.68 -13.43
C LEU A 316 -0.88 -6.21 -13.52
N VAL A 317 0.18 -6.92 -13.90
CA VAL A 317 0.18 -8.38 -13.98
C VAL A 317 0.00 -9.01 -12.60
N LYS A 318 0.71 -8.47 -11.60
CA LYS A 318 0.55 -8.89 -10.20
C LYS A 318 -0.88 -8.67 -9.71
N GLU A 319 -1.49 -7.51 -9.98
CA GLU A 319 -2.86 -7.24 -9.55
C GLU A 319 -3.87 -8.28 -10.05
N ILE A 320 -3.82 -8.62 -11.34
CA ILE A 320 -4.72 -9.63 -11.91
C ILE A 320 -4.45 -11.02 -11.32
N THR A 321 -3.18 -11.37 -11.12
CA THR A 321 -2.79 -12.65 -10.52
C THR A 321 -3.29 -12.75 -9.08
N LEU A 322 -3.09 -11.71 -8.27
CA LEU A 322 -3.52 -11.66 -6.87
C LEU A 322 -5.03 -11.63 -6.71
N MET A 323 -5.74 -10.94 -7.61
CA MET A 323 -7.21 -10.95 -7.66
C MET A 323 -7.75 -12.38 -7.87
N HIS A 324 -7.19 -13.14 -8.81
CA HIS A 324 -7.61 -14.54 -9.04
C HIS A 324 -7.26 -15.45 -7.86
N GLN A 325 -6.08 -15.27 -7.26
CA GLN A 325 -5.70 -15.98 -6.03
C GLN A 325 -6.64 -15.65 -4.86
N PHE A 326 -7.05 -14.39 -4.73
CA PHE A 326 -8.01 -13.93 -3.73
C PHE A 326 -9.38 -14.59 -3.89
N LEU A 327 -9.93 -14.58 -5.11
CA LEU A 327 -11.23 -15.20 -5.41
C LEU A 327 -11.23 -16.69 -5.05
N LYS A 328 -10.13 -17.39 -5.40
CA LYS A 328 -9.98 -18.82 -5.11
C LYS A 328 -9.76 -19.10 -3.63
N LYS A 329 -8.88 -18.36 -2.95
CA LYS A 329 -8.58 -18.51 -1.51
C LYS A 329 -9.83 -18.34 -0.66
N ASN A 330 -10.67 -17.38 -1.01
CA ASN A 330 -11.89 -17.05 -0.26
C ASN A 330 -13.14 -17.80 -0.74
N ASN A 331 -13.01 -18.73 -1.69
CA ASN A 331 -14.12 -19.50 -2.26
C ASN A 331 -15.29 -18.64 -2.77
N VAL A 332 -15.00 -17.48 -3.39
CA VAL A 332 -16.02 -16.63 -4.00
C VAL A 332 -16.42 -17.24 -5.34
N GLN A 333 -17.55 -17.93 -5.38
CA GLN A 333 -17.99 -18.72 -6.56
C GLN A 333 -19.18 -18.13 -7.30
N ALA A 334 -19.99 -17.29 -6.65
CA ALA A 334 -21.19 -16.73 -7.28
C ALA A 334 -20.79 -15.75 -8.40
N PRO A 335 -21.33 -15.88 -9.63
CA PRO A 335 -20.92 -15.03 -10.77
C PRO A 335 -21.04 -13.53 -10.50
N SER A 336 -22.09 -13.08 -9.80
CA SER A 336 -22.27 -11.67 -9.43
C SER A 336 -21.17 -11.16 -8.48
N GLN A 337 -20.78 -11.98 -7.50
CA GLN A 337 -19.75 -11.65 -6.52
C GLN A 337 -18.37 -11.64 -7.16
N VAL A 338 -18.07 -12.64 -8.00
CA VAL A 338 -16.83 -12.70 -8.78
C VAL A 338 -16.72 -11.47 -9.67
N TRP A 339 -17.79 -11.12 -10.37
CA TRP A 339 -17.79 -9.96 -11.26
C TRP A 339 -17.65 -8.63 -10.52
N GLU A 340 -18.17 -8.51 -9.30
CA GLU A 340 -17.96 -7.32 -8.47
C GLU A 340 -16.47 -7.12 -8.16
N VAL A 341 -15.75 -8.19 -7.80
CA VAL A 341 -14.30 -8.13 -7.56
C VAL A 341 -13.55 -7.76 -8.83
N HIS A 342 -13.86 -8.41 -9.96
CA HIS A 342 -13.30 -8.04 -11.26
C HIS A 342 -13.55 -6.56 -11.58
N SER A 343 -14.76 -6.06 -11.35
CA SER A 343 -15.14 -4.69 -11.63
C SER A 343 -14.34 -3.68 -10.80
N ARG A 344 -14.10 -3.97 -9.51
CA ARG A 344 -13.24 -3.15 -8.64
C ARG A 344 -11.82 -3.08 -9.18
N THR A 345 -11.25 -4.22 -9.57
CA THR A 345 -9.90 -4.28 -10.16
C THR A 345 -9.81 -3.52 -11.49
N ILE A 346 -10.79 -3.69 -12.38
CA ILE A 346 -10.84 -2.99 -13.66
C ILE A 346 -10.92 -1.47 -13.44
N LEU A 347 -11.80 -1.01 -12.55
CA LEU A 347 -11.91 0.41 -12.21
C LEU A 347 -10.61 0.93 -11.58
N GLY A 348 -9.95 0.16 -10.71
CA GLY A 348 -8.63 0.50 -10.16
C GLY A 348 -7.57 0.75 -11.23
N ILE A 349 -7.50 -0.13 -12.24
CA ILE A 349 -6.56 0.01 -13.37
C ILE A 349 -6.92 1.23 -14.24
N ILE A 350 -8.20 1.47 -14.51
CA ILE A 350 -8.64 2.65 -15.29
C ILE A 350 -8.32 3.95 -14.54
N ARG A 351 -8.52 3.99 -13.22
CA ARG A 351 -8.16 5.14 -12.37
C ARG A 351 -6.66 5.39 -12.36
N LEU A 352 -5.85 4.33 -12.30
CA LEU A 352 -4.40 4.44 -12.43
C LEU A 352 -4.00 5.06 -13.77
N HIS A 353 -4.58 4.59 -14.88
CA HIS A 353 -4.32 5.17 -16.20
C HIS A 353 -4.71 6.65 -16.25
N ALA A 354 -5.89 7.00 -15.70
CA ALA A 354 -6.34 8.38 -15.63
C ALA A 354 -5.40 9.27 -14.79
N ALA A 355 -4.93 8.78 -13.65
CA ALA A 355 -3.98 9.51 -12.82
C ALA A 355 -2.61 9.69 -13.51
N ARG A 356 -2.15 8.70 -14.28
CA ARG A 356 -0.93 8.82 -15.09
C ARG A 356 -1.07 9.82 -16.23
N GLU A 357 -2.25 9.87 -16.87
CA GLU A 357 -2.55 10.88 -17.90
C GLU A 357 -2.70 12.29 -17.33
N MET A 358 -3.17 12.41 -16.09
CA MET A 358 -3.24 13.68 -15.36
C MET A 358 -1.87 14.14 -14.85
N LEU A 359 -1.03 13.22 -14.37
CA LEU A 359 0.28 13.49 -13.75
C LEU A 359 1.44 13.00 -14.64
N ARG A 360 1.50 13.44 -15.89
CA ARG A 360 2.44 12.89 -16.90
C ARG A 360 3.91 13.09 -16.56
N ILE A 361 4.28 14.26 -16.02
CA ILE A 361 5.67 14.57 -15.64
C ILE A 361 6.15 13.69 -14.48
N SER A 362 5.27 13.39 -13.53
CA SER A 362 5.59 12.57 -12.35
C SER A 362 4.50 11.50 -12.16
N PRO A 363 4.56 10.39 -12.94
CA PRO A 363 3.55 9.36 -12.88
C PRO A 363 3.41 8.79 -11.46
N PRO A 364 2.19 8.54 -10.98
CA PRO A 364 1.96 7.99 -9.66
C PRO A 364 2.51 6.56 -9.53
N ASP A 365 2.85 6.17 -8.29
CA ASP A 365 3.11 4.77 -7.94
C ASP A 365 1.86 3.93 -8.25
N PRO A 366 1.93 2.94 -9.17
CA PRO A 366 0.82 2.04 -9.48
C PRO A 366 0.16 1.42 -8.27
N LYS A 367 0.93 1.07 -7.22
CA LYS A 367 0.43 0.35 -6.05
C LYS A 367 -0.71 1.08 -5.37
N LYS A 368 -0.66 2.42 -5.27
CA LYS A 368 -1.65 3.22 -4.56
C LYS A 368 -3.07 3.17 -5.18
N PHE A 369 -3.21 2.62 -6.39
CA PHE A 369 -4.47 2.45 -7.12
C PHE A 369 -4.94 0.99 -7.24
N LEU A 370 -4.09 0.02 -6.92
CA LEU A 370 -4.32 -1.41 -7.15
C LEU A 370 -4.56 -2.10 -5.80
N ILE A 371 -5.74 -2.67 -5.61
CA ILE A 371 -6.21 -3.14 -4.30
C ILE A 371 -5.34 -4.30 -3.81
N PHE A 372 -5.23 -5.37 -4.60
CA PHE A 372 -4.59 -6.59 -4.12
C PHE A 372 -3.08 -6.42 -3.96
N SER A 373 -2.47 -5.70 -4.90
CA SER A 373 -1.05 -5.39 -4.87
C SER A 373 -0.67 -4.48 -3.71
N LEU A 374 -1.51 -3.51 -3.37
CA LEU A 374 -1.31 -2.65 -2.19
C LEU A 374 -1.38 -3.48 -0.91
N PHE A 375 -2.46 -4.23 -0.71
CA PHE A 375 -2.72 -4.96 0.53
C PHE A 375 -1.88 -6.25 0.71
N GLU A 376 -1.20 -6.70 -0.34
CA GLU A 376 -0.14 -7.71 -0.23
C GLU A 376 1.11 -7.15 0.47
N GLU A 377 1.47 -5.89 0.22
CA GLU A 377 2.73 -5.29 0.70
C GLU A 377 2.62 -4.48 1.99
N VAL A 378 1.50 -3.75 2.20
CA VAL A 378 1.30 -2.93 3.41
C VAL A 378 1.13 -3.80 4.66
N PRO A 379 1.56 -3.35 5.85
CA PRO A 379 1.38 -4.10 7.08
C PRO A 379 -0.10 -4.37 7.34
N LYS A 380 -0.47 -5.58 7.80
CA LYS A 380 -1.89 -5.92 8.10
C LYS A 380 -2.88 -5.84 6.94
N GLY A 381 -2.42 -5.67 5.71
CA GLY A 381 -3.32 -5.68 4.55
C GLY A 381 -4.07 -7.01 4.33
N ASP A 382 -3.59 -8.13 4.87
CA ASP A 382 -4.32 -9.40 4.90
C ASP A 382 -5.68 -9.30 5.63
N PHE A 383 -5.77 -8.54 6.72
CA PHE A 383 -7.06 -8.31 7.41
C PHE A 383 -8.02 -7.50 6.55
N VAL A 384 -7.52 -6.49 5.83
CA VAL A 384 -8.35 -5.69 4.91
C VAL A 384 -8.90 -6.58 3.78
N LEU A 385 -8.09 -7.50 3.25
CA LEU A 385 -8.54 -8.46 2.25
C LEU A 385 -9.57 -9.45 2.82
N GLU A 386 -9.41 -9.90 4.07
CA GLU A 386 -10.41 -10.77 4.74
C GLU A 386 -11.76 -10.05 4.89
N GLU A 387 -11.78 -8.81 5.37
CA GLU A 387 -13.00 -7.99 5.45
C GLU A 387 -13.62 -7.74 4.06
N LEU A 388 -12.78 -7.47 3.05
CA LEU A 388 -13.22 -7.33 1.66
C LEU A 388 -13.90 -8.61 1.15
N ALA A 389 -13.36 -9.78 1.49
CA ALA A 389 -13.96 -11.06 1.11
C ALA A 389 -15.33 -11.25 1.75
N GLU A 390 -15.45 -10.92 3.04
CA GLU A 390 -16.71 -11.01 3.77
C GLU A 390 -17.78 -10.07 3.17
N ILE A 391 -17.40 -8.83 2.84
CA ILE A 391 -18.27 -7.86 2.16
C ILE A 391 -18.67 -8.38 0.78
N SER A 392 -17.73 -8.91 0.01
CA SER A 392 -18.01 -9.39 -1.36
C SER A 392 -19.00 -10.56 -1.35
N ILE A 393 -18.90 -11.45 -0.38
CA ILE A 393 -19.82 -12.60 -0.20
C ILE A 393 -21.20 -12.13 0.27
N LYS A 394 -21.28 -11.22 1.25
CA LYS A 394 -22.56 -10.80 1.84
C LYS A 394 -23.31 -9.77 1.00
N VAL A 395 -22.61 -8.79 0.42
CA VAL A 395 -23.21 -7.66 -0.32
C VAL A 395 -23.50 -8.00 -1.78
N GLY A 396 -22.71 -8.90 -2.40
CA GLY A 396 -22.90 -9.29 -3.81
C GLY A 396 -24.19 -10.09 -4.11
N ALA A 397 -25.01 -10.35 -3.09
CA ALA A 397 -26.38 -10.88 -3.24
C ALA A 397 -27.42 -9.78 -3.55
N THR A 398 -27.08 -8.51 -3.31
CA THR A 398 -28.01 -7.37 -3.44
C THR A 398 -27.73 -6.58 -4.72
N LYS A 399 -28.76 -6.35 -5.56
CA LYS A 399 -28.65 -5.49 -6.76
C LYS A 399 -28.54 -4.02 -6.32
N ASN A 400 -27.34 -3.58 -5.94
CA ASN A 400 -27.06 -2.17 -5.63
C ASN A 400 -26.76 -1.40 -6.94
N PRO A 401 -27.52 -0.34 -7.29
CA PRO A 401 -27.27 0.47 -8.49
C PRO A 401 -25.91 1.18 -8.47
N CYS A 402 -25.30 1.37 -7.30
CA CYS A 402 -23.96 1.96 -7.15
C CYS A 402 -22.90 0.95 -6.66
N SER A 403 -22.91 -0.29 -7.17
CA SER A 403 -21.79 -1.22 -7.04
C SER A 403 -20.71 -0.94 -8.11
N ALA A 404 -19.50 -1.49 -7.94
CA ALA A 404 -18.45 -1.35 -8.96
C ALA A 404 -18.89 -1.96 -10.30
N SER A 405 -19.57 -3.11 -10.24
CA SER A 405 -20.16 -3.79 -11.41
C SER A 405 -21.23 -2.95 -12.12
N SER A 406 -22.10 -2.28 -11.37
CA SER A 406 -23.13 -1.40 -11.94
C SER A 406 -22.52 -0.15 -12.58
N ILE A 407 -21.50 0.46 -11.95
CA ILE A 407 -20.78 1.61 -12.52
C ILE A 407 -20.05 1.24 -13.81
N LEU A 408 -19.37 0.09 -13.84
CA LEU A 408 -18.70 -0.38 -15.05
C LEU A 408 -19.71 -0.59 -16.19
N ARG A 409 -20.92 -1.08 -15.86
CA ARG A 409 -22.02 -1.25 -16.81
C ARG A 409 -22.55 0.10 -17.32
N SER A 410 -22.84 1.04 -16.43
CA SER A 410 -23.43 2.34 -16.80
C SER A 410 -22.46 3.28 -17.52
N MET A 411 -21.17 3.00 -17.45
CA MET A 411 -20.14 3.64 -18.28
C MET A 411 -20.12 3.13 -19.74
N ASN A 412 -21.14 2.37 -20.17
CA ASN A 412 -21.32 1.83 -21.52
C ASN A 412 -20.16 0.95 -21.99
N MET A 413 -19.76 -0.03 -21.17
CA MET A 413 -19.03 -1.20 -21.67
C MET A 413 -20.03 -2.08 -22.43
N ASP A 414 -20.27 -1.76 -23.71
CA ASP A 414 -21.27 -2.41 -24.59
C ASP A 414 -21.19 -3.96 -24.61
N GLN A 415 -20.03 -4.53 -24.31
CA GLN A 415 -19.80 -5.98 -24.20
C GLN A 415 -20.51 -6.62 -22.99
N LEU A 416 -20.79 -5.85 -21.94
CA LEU A 416 -21.39 -6.34 -20.69
C LEU A 416 -22.93 -6.41 -20.74
N GLY A 417 -23.53 -5.86 -21.80
CA GLY A 417 -24.99 -5.80 -21.96
C GLY A 417 -25.69 -7.15 -22.04
N ASN A 418 -24.94 -8.26 -22.22
CA ASN A 418 -25.48 -9.62 -22.32
C ASN A 418 -25.26 -10.48 -21.06
N ILE A 419 -24.19 -10.28 -20.29
CA ILE A 419 -23.82 -11.18 -19.17
C ILE A 419 -24.84 -11.15 -18.01
N LEU A 420 -25.59 -10.05 -17.88
CA LEU A 420 -26.49 -9.82 -16.72
C LEU A 420 -27.97 -9.67 -17.11
N LYS A 421 -28.33 -9.97 -18.37
CA LYS A 421 -29.74 -9.98 -18.82
C LYS A 421 -30.52 -11.22 -18.37
N GLU A 422 -29.86 -12.26 -17.86
CA GLU A 422 -30.52 -13.52 -17.51
C GLU A 422 -31.18 -13.56 -16.11
N GLU A 423 -31.00 -12.57 -15.25
CA GLU A 423 -31.66 -12.57 -13.93
C GLU A 423 -32.80 -11.55 -13.88
N GLY A 424 -34.01 -12.07 -14.12
CA GLY A 424 -35.28 -11.36 -14.26
C GLY A 424 -35.54 -10.23 -13.27
N GLU A 425 -36.38 -9.31 -13.74
CA GLU A 425 -36.95 -8.19 -13.01
C GLU A 425 -37.81 -8.68 -11.83
N ALA A 426 -37.17 -8.96 -10.69
CA ALA A 426 -37.88 -9.08 -9.42
C ALA A 426 -38.03 -7.68 -8.81
N GLN A 427 -39.29 -7.27 -8.60
CA GLN A 427 -39.70 -6.01 -7.97
C GLN A 427 -38.93 -5.72 -6.67
N CYS A 428 -38.18 -4.62 -6.64
CA CYS A 428 -37.51 -4.10 -5.43
C CYS A 428 -38.55 -3.68 -4.38
N LYS A 429 -38.79 -4.53 -3.38
CA LYS A 429 -39.42 -4.13 -2.10
C LYS A 429 -38.82 -4.93 -0.95
N GLU A 430 -37.58 -4.60 -0.57
CA GLU A 430 -37.02 -4.77 0.79
C GLU A 430 -35.58 -4.20 0.80
N ILE A 431 -35.42 -2.88 0.86
CA ILE A 431 -34.09 -2.21 0.90
C ILE A 431 -33.69 -1.83 2.36
N VAL A 432 -34.67 -1.78 3.27
CA VAL A 432 -34.54 -1.03 4.53
C VAL A 432 -33.83 -1.81 5.65
N LYS A 433 -33.85 -3.15 5.66
CA LYS A 433 -33.13 -3.94 6.68
C LYS A 433 -31.68 -4.28 6.32
N GLU A 434 -31.31 -4.17 5.04
CA GLU A 434 -29.98 -4.49 4.53
C GLU A 434 -29.01 -3.30 4.57
N THR A 435 -29.52 -2.07 4.64
CA THR A 435 -28.71 -0.85 4.59
C THR A 435 -27.91 -0.66 5.89
N ASP A 436 -28.50 -0.90 7.06
CA ASP A 436 -27.82 -0.79 8.37
C ASP A 436 -26.63 -1.77 8.48
N HIS A 437 -26.82 -3.04 8.09
CA HIS A 437 -25.74 -4.03 8.13
C HIS A 437 -24.61 -3.75 7.13
N LYS A 438 -24.92 -3.14 5.97
CA LYS A 438 -23.91 -2.73 5.00
C LYS A 438 -23.05 -1.57 5.52
N GLU A 439 -23.67 -0.60 6.21
CA GLU A 439 -22.96 0.53 6.82
C GLU A 439 -22.03 0.05 7.95
N GLU A 440 -22.49 -0.89 8.80
CA GLU A 440 -21.65 -1.54 9.81
C GLU A 440 -20.44 -2.28 9.21
N MET A 441 -20.62 -3.00 8.10
CA MET A 441 -19.50 -3.68 7.43
C MET A 441 -18.52 -2.70 6.77
N LEU A 442 -19.01 -1.62 6.16
CA LEU A 442 -18.15 -0.59 5.55
C LEU A 442 -17.34 0.16 6.61
N THR A 443 -17.92 0.42 7.79
CA THR A 443 -17.19 1.03 8.91
C THR A 443 -16.15 0.09 9.52
N SER A 444 -16.42 -1.22 9.60
CA SER A 444 -15.41 -2.24 9.97
C SER A 444 -14.23 -2.23 8.99
N LEU A 445 -14.52 -2.27 7.68
CA LEU A 445 -13.52 -2.22 6.63
C LEU A 445 -12.70 -0.92 6.67
N GLU A 446 -13.34 0.23 6.84
CA GLU A 446 -12.65 1.51 6.97
C GLU A 446 -11.72 1.55 8.19
N SER A 447 -12.17 0.99 9.32
CA SER A 447 -11.35 0.86 10.53
C SER A 447 -10.10 0.00 10.27
N ALA A 448 -10.24 -1.14 9.58
CA ALA A 448 -9.12 -2.00 9.20
C ALA A 448 -8.12 -1.30 8.27
N VAL A 449 -8.61 -0.50 7.31
CA VAL A 449 -7.78 0.33 6.42
C VAL A 449 -7.03 1.40 7.22
N ASN A 450 -7.70 2.08 8.14
CA ASN A 450 -7.08 3.13 8.97
C ASN A 450 -5.99 2.54 9.89
N GLN A 451 -6.24 1.37 10.49
CA GLN A 451 -5.23 0.66 11.28
C GLN A 451 -3.99 0.31 10.45
N THR A 452 -4.21 -0.20 9.24
CA THR A 452 -3.13 -0.55 8.29
C THR A 452 -2.27 0.67 7.96
N ARG A 453 -2.89 1.84 7.70
CA ARG A 453 -2.17 3.09 7.42
C ARG A 453 -1.39 3.60 8.62
N GLU A 454 -1.92 3.48 9.83
CA GLU A 454 -1.21 3.91 11.03
C GLU A 454 0.07 3.07 11.24
N GLU A 455 -0.01 1.76 11.04
CA GLU A 455 1.16 0.88 11.10
C GLU A 455 2.15 1.13 9.98
N GLU A 456 1.68 1.41 8.76
CA GLU A 456 2.54 1.80 7.66
C GLU A 456 3.30 3.08 7.98
N ARG A 457 2.64 4.11 8.52
CA ARG A 457 3.29 5.35 8.97
C ARG A 457 4.31 5.11 10.07
N GLU A 458 4.07 4.16 10.98
CA GLU A 458 5.08 3.75 11.97
C GLU A 458 6.32 3.14 11.29
N ILE A 459 6.11 2.26 10.31
CA ILE A 459 7.18 1.62 9.53
C ILE A 459 7.93 2.65 8.67
N GLU A 460 7.24 3.57 8.00
CA GLU A 460 7.85 4.62 7.19
C GLU A 460 8.72 5.55 8.03
N LYS A 461 8.26 5.95 9.22
CA LYS A 461 9.08 6.71 10.17
C LYS A 461 10.33 5.94 10.59
N ALA A 462 10.21 4.63 10.81
CA ALA A 462 11.35 3.78 11.16
C ALA A 462 12.33 3.64 9.98
N LYS A 463 11.83 3.47 8.75
CA LYS A 463 12.62 3.44 7.50
C LYS A 463 13.29 4.77 7.20
N ALA A 464 12.62 5.90 7.44
CA ALA A 464 13.23 7.23 7.25
C ALA A 464 14.47 7.41 8.14
N THR A 465 14.46 6.87 9.36
CA THR A 465 15.67 6.87 10.21
C THR A 465 16.77 5.96 9.66
N THR A 466 16.43 4.90 8.91
CA THR A 466 17.43 4.04 8.28
C THR A 466 18.04 4.71 7.06
N THR A 467 17.22 5.35 6.23
CA THR A 467 17.68 6.05 5.02
C THR A 467 18.53 7.26 5.35
N GLU A 468 18.18 8.05 6.38
CA GLU A 468 19.01 9.16 6.86
C GLU A 468 20.44 8.68 7.20
N LEU A 469 20.55 7.53 7.88
CA LEU A 469 21.85 6.94 8.24
C LEU A 469 22.60 6.30 7.05
N GLU A 470 21.87 5.88 6.01
CA GLU A 470 22.44 5.40 4.75
C GLU A 470 22.98 6.56 3.93
N GLU A 471 22.25 7.67 3.83
CA GLU A 471 22.66 8.90 3.15
C GLU A 471 23.89 9.54 3.80
N GLU A 472 23.99 9.48 5.14
CA GLU A 472 25.16 9.94 5.89
C GLU A 472 26.37 8.98 5.76
N GLY A 473 26.24 7.83 5.08
CA GLY A 473 27.30 6.82 4.91
C GLY A 473 27.70 6.09 6.21
N ILE A 474 26.94 6.29 7.29
CA ILE A 474 27.24 5.76 8.63
C ILE A 474 27.03 4.24 8.66
N THR A 475 26.04 3.73 7.92
CA THR A 475 25.76 2.30 7.82
C THR A 475 26.87 1.52 7.10
N GLU A 476 27.66 2.19 6.27
CA GLU A 476 28.82 1.61 5.56
C GLU A 476 30.14 1.75 6.33
N SER A 477 30.13 2.39 7.50
CA SER A 477 31.35 2.62 8.27
C SER A 477 31.77 1.39 9.08
N VAL A 478 33.00 0.93 8.86
CA VAL A 478 33.65 -0.09 9.70
C VAL A 478 33.82 0.39 11.15
N ALA A 479 34.00 1.70 11.36
CA ALA A 479 34.14 2.29 12.69
C ALA A 479 32.85 2.14 13.50
N VAL A 480 31.68 2.24 12.84
CA VAL A 480 30.38 2.03 13.47
C VAL A 480 30.21 0.57 13.88
N LEU A 481 30.59 -0.38 13.03
CA LEU A 481 30.58 -1.81 13.39
C LEU A 481 31.47 -2.09 14.61
N MET A 482 32.68 -1.53 14.62
CA MET A 482 33.66 -1.74 15.70
C MET A 482 33.16 -1.16 17.03
N GLU A 483 32.56 0.03 17.01
CA GLU A 483 31.96 0.66 18.18
C GLU A 483 30.71 -0.08 18.66
N LEU A 484 29.87 -0.58 17.75
CA LEU A 484 28.68 -1.38 18.06
C LEU A 484 29.04 -2.74 18.67
N MET A 485 30.17 -3.34 18.28
CA MET A 485 30.66 -4.64 18.77
C MET A 485 31.53 -4.54 20.03
N ARG A 486 31.88 -3.33 20.49
CA ARG A 486 32.69 -3.09 21.69
C ARG A 486 32.24 -3.87 22.94
N PRO A 487 30.93 -3.99 23.27
CA PRO A 487 30.49 -4.75 24.45
C PRO A 487 30.81 -6.26 24.36
N LEU A 488 30.84 -6.81 23.15
CA LEU A 488 31.22 -8.20 22.90
C LEU A 488 32.74 -8.35 22.96
N GLN A 489 33.48 -7.39 22.40
CA GLN A 489 34.94 -7.38 22.48
C GLN A 489 35.44 -7.28 23.92
N ASP A 490 34.77 -6.53 24.80
CA ASP A 490 35.12 -6.45 26.22
C ASP A 490 34.87 -7.77 26.99
N ALA A 491 33.98 -8.63 26.49
CA ALA A 491 33.68 -9.93 27.08
C ALA A 491 34.67 -11.03 26.64
N VAL A 492 35.27 -10.92 25.45
CA VAL A 492 36.21 -11.91 24.89
C VAL A 492 37.43 -12.16 25.81
N PRO A 493 38.11 -11.15 26.37
CA PRO A 493 39.23 -11.34 27.28
C PRO A 493 38.86 -12.17 28.51
N TRP A 494 37.64 -11.99 29.04
CA TRP A 494 37.18 -12.75 30.20
C TRP A 494 36.99 -14.23 29.86
N PHE A 495 36.40 -14.54 28.69
CA PHE A 495 36.28 -15.93 28.22
C PHE A 495 37.63 -16.56 27.92
N GLN A 496 38.56 -15.79 27.35
CA GLN A 496 39.93 -16.24 27.10
C GLN A 496 40.67 -16.50 28.42
N GLU A 497 40.59 -15.62 29.42
CA GLU A 497 41.18 -15.80 30.77
C GLU A 497 40.68 -17.10 31.43
N VAL A 498 39.40 -17.43 31.25
CA VAL A 498 38.78 -18.66 31.76
C VAL A 498 39.26 -19.90 30.98
N LEU A 499 39.29 -19.86 29.64
CA LEU A 499 39.67 -20.99 28.78
C LEU A 499 41.17 -21.29 28.81
N TYR A 500 42.02 -20.26 28.91
CA TYR A 500 43.48 -20.39 28.99
C TYR A 500 44.01 -20.61 30.42
N TRP A 501 43.12 -20.82 31.39
CA TRP A 501 43.47 -21.12 32.79
C TRP A 501 44.36 -20.07 33.46
N GLU A 502 44.28 -18.81 33.04
CA GLU A 502 45.08 -17.72 33.63
C GLU A 502 44.75 -17.52 35.13
N ARG A 503 43.50 -17.81 35.54
CA ARG A 503 43.09 -17.88 36.95
C ARG A 503 42.48 -19.25 37.28
N PRO A 504 43.29 -20.23 37.73
CA PRO A 504 42.86 -21.62 37.88
C PRO A 504 41.70 -21.80 38.86
N SER A 505 41.62 -20.97 39.91
CA SER A 505 40.51 -21.02 40.89
C SER A 505 39.16 -20.60 40.29
N ARG A 506 39.14 -19.59 39.40
CA ARG A 506 37.93 -19.15 38.71
C ARG A 506 37.51 -20.15 37.63
N THR A 507 38.47 -20.67 36.86
CA THR A 507 38.21 -21.70 35.84
C THR A 507 37.65 -22.97 36.47
N LEU A 508 38.22 -23.46 37.58
CA LEU A 508 37.70 -24.61 38.32
C LEU A 508 36.28 -24.39 38.81
N PHE A 509 35.95 -23.19 39.30
CA PHE A 509 34.61 -22.85 39.76
C PHE A 509 33.60 -22.85 38.60
N VAL A 510 33.93 -22.21 37.47
CA VAL A 510 33.09 -22.19 36.26
C VAL A 510 32.92 -23.61 35.70
N LEU A 511 33.99 -24.40 35.67
CA LEU A 511 33.96 -25.80 35.23
C LEU A 511 33.09 -26.66 36.15
N ALA A 512 33.24 -26.54 37.46
CA ALA A 512 32.44 -27.29 38.42
C ALA A 512 30.94 -26.96 38.31
N ILE A 513 30.60 -25.67 38.14
CA ILE A 513 29.22 -25.21 37.95
C ILE A 513 28.64 -25.73 36.63
N THR A 514 29.37 -25.61 35.53
CA THR A 514 28.90 -26.10 34.21
C THR A 514 28.67 -27.60 34.22
N ILE A 515 29.58 -28.39 34.82
CA ILE A 515 29.41 -29.83 35.01
C ILE A 515 28.18 -30.14 35.88
N LEU A 516 27.97 -29.40 36.98
CA LEU A 516 26.78 -29.55 37.84
C LEU A 516 25.47 -29.27 37.09
N ILE A 517 25.45 -28.22 36.27
CA ILE A 517 24.28 -27.83 35.46
C ILE A 517 23.93 -28.92 34.45
N VAL A 518 24.93 -29.49 33.77
CA VAL A 518 24.74 -30.58 32.80
C VAL A 518 24.28 -31.86 33.50
N TYR A 519 24.94 -32.24 34.60
CA TYR A 519 24.63 -33.46 35.35
C TYR A 519 23.23 -33.46 35.98
N LYS A 520 22.76 -32.29 36.46
CA LYS A 520 21.41 -32.14 37.05
C LYS A 520 20.32 -31.81 36.03
N GLU A 521 20.65 -31.74 34.74
CA GLU A 521 19.73 -31.30 33.66
C GLU A 521 19.14 -29.91 33.90
N TRP A 522 19.88 -29.03 34.57
CA TRP A 522 19.45 -27.67 34.87
C TRP A 522 19.70 -26.70 33.72
N VAL A 523 20.09 -27.20 32.54
CA VAL A 523 20.34 -26.39 31.34
C VAL A 523 19.15 -25.48 31.03
N GLY A 524 17.91 -26.00 31.08
CA GLY A 524 16.69 -25.18 30.89
C GLY A 524 16.54 -24.07 31.94
N LYS A 525 16.77 -24.39 33.22
CA LYS A 525 16.73 -23.40 34.32
C LYS A 525 17.84 -22.33 34.18
N GLY A 526 19.01 -22.71 33.68
CA GLY A 526 20.10 -21.78 33.38
C GLY A 526 19.73 -20.80 32.26
N ILE A 527 19.11 -21.30 31.18
CA ILE A 527 18.59 -20.47 30.08
C ILE A 527 17.51 -19.52 30.62
N ALA A 528 16.57 -20.01 31.43
CA ALA A 528 15.54 -19.18 32.04
C ALA A 528 16.11 -18.07 32.94
N ALA A 529 17.12 -18.38 33.77
CA ALA A 529 17.79 -17.38 34.60
C ALA A 529 18.51 -16.31 33.76
N CYS A 530 19.13 -16.70 32.65
CA CYS A 530 19.77 -15.76 31.72
C CYS A 530 18.76 -14.82 31.05
N LEU A 531 17.63 -15.35 30.58
CA LEU A 531 16.55 -14.56 29.99
C LEU A 531 15.96 -13.56 30.99
N ILE A 532 15.69 -14.00 32.23
CA ILE A 532 15.21 -13.10 33.30
C ILE A 532 16.23 -12.01 33.61
N TRP A 533 17.53 -12.35 33.66
CA TRP A 533 18.59 -11.37 33.86
C TRP A 533 18.64 -10.31 32.76
N LEU A 534 18.47 -10.70 31.49
CA LEU A 534 18.38 -9.77 30.36
C LEU A 534 17.17 -8.85 30.48
N VAL A 535 15.99 -9.38 30.85
CA VAL A 535 14.77 -8.56 31.07
C VAL A 535 14.99 -7.55 32.20
N VAL A 536 15.61 -7.96 33.31
CA VAL A 536 15.97 -7.06 34.41
C VAL A 536 16.93 -5.96 33.94
N LYS A 537 17.93 -6.29 33.11
CA LYS A 537 18.85 -5.29 32.53
C LYS A 537 18.13 -4.30 31.62
N MET A 538 17.23 -4.77 30.76
CA MET A 538 16.40 -3.90 29.90
C MET A 538 15.51 -2.98 30.74
N ALA A 539 14.89 -3.48 31.81
CA ALA A 539 14.08 -2.69 32.74
C ALA A 539 14.91 -1.65 33.52
N GLN A 540 16.12 -2.01 33.96
CA GLN A 540 17.06 -1.08 34.60
C GLN A 540 17.48 0.05 33.66
N ASN A 541 17.79 -0.27 32.40
CA ASN A 541 18.13 0.73 31.39
C ASN A 541 16.97 1.68 31.13
N ARG A 542 15.74 1.17 31.07
CA ARG A 542 14.52 1.98 30.98
C ARG A 542 14.36 2.93 32.18
N GLN A 543 14.54 2.46 33.40
CA GLN A 543 14.41 3.28 34.59
C GLN A 543 15.47 4.40 34.65
N LYS A 544 16.71 4.09 34.28
CA LYS A 544 17.79 5.10 34.15
C LYS A 544 17.43 6.18 33.13
N ARG A 545 16.80 5.83 32.01
CA ARG A 545 16.38 6.79 30.99
C ARG A 545 15.24 7.71 31.43
N VAL A 546 14.30 7.20 32.24
CA VAL A 546 13.22 8.03 32.82
C VAL A 546 13.80 9.07 33.80
N HIS A 547 14.86 8.72 34.54
CA HIS A 547 15.50 9.61 35.51
C HIS A 547 16.57 10.53 34.90
N THR A 548 17.15 10.18 33.76
CA THR A 548 18.19 10.95 33.08
C THR A 548 17.66 11.36 31.71
N LYS A 549 17.23 12.61 31.57
CA LYS A 549 16.79 13.22 30.30
C LYS A 549 18.00 13.49 29.37
N LYS A 550 18.95 12.54 29.32
CA LYS A 550 20.08 12.54 28.39
C LYS A 550 19.80 11.48 27.35
N GLU A 551 19.70 11.92 26.11
CA GLU A 551 19.78 11.02 24.97
C GLU A 551 21.16 10.36 25.04
N ASP A 552 21.21 9.02 25.10
CA ASP A 552 22.47 8.29 24.95
C ASP A 552 22.90 8.47 23.48
N GLU A 553 23.57 9.59 23.22
CA GLU A 553 24.19 9.93 21.96
C GLU A 553 25.41 9.03 21.74
N VAL A 554 25.41 8.29 20.64
CA VAL A 554 26.57 7.49 20.24
C VAL A 554 27.63 8.45 19.70
N ARG A 555 28.63 8.75 20.51
CA ARG A 555 29.76 9.61 20.15
C ARG A 555 30.76 8.83 19.29
N VAL A 556 30.57 8.83 17.98
CA VAL A 556 31.55 8.29 17.03
C VAL A 556 32.63 9.35 16.78
N SER A 557 33.89 8.98 17.00
CA SER A 557 35.04 9.84 16.68
C SER A 557 35.54 9.43 15.30
N THR A 558 35.42 10.31 14.31
CA THR A 558 35.99 10.15 12.96
C THR A 558 37.48 10.49 12.98
N GLU A 559 38.27 9.69 13.69
CA GLU A 559 39.71 9.60 13.44
C GLU A 559 40.06 8.13 13.23
N SER A 560 39.98 7.71 11.97
CA SER A 560 40.69 6.53 11.50
C SER A 560 41.22 6.85 10.12
N ASP A 561 42.37 7.53 10.10
CA ASP A 561 43.28 7.52 8.97
C ASP A 561 43.54 6.07 8.56
N GLN A 562 43.09 5.68 7.35
CA GLN A 562 43.88 4.81 6.46
C GLN A 562 43.30 4.71 5.04
N THR A 563 44.00 5.42 4.15
CA THR A 563 44.53 4.99 2.84
C THR A 563 43.57 4.63 1.70
N VAL A 564 43.36 5.64 0.85
CA VAL A 564 42.70 5.63 -0.48
C VAL A 564 43.56 5.00 -1.61
N THR A 565 44.71 4.40 -1.34
CA THR A 565 45.60 3.95 -2.43
C THR A 565 46.18 2.57 -2.18
N GLU A 566 45.46 1.53 -2.62
CA GLU A 566 45.97 0.30 -3.26
C GLU A 566 44.85 -0.76 -3.32
N SER A 567 44.05 -0.77 -4.39
CA SER A 567 43.33 -1.95 -4.89
C SER A 567 42.39 -1.53 -6.03
N ILE A 568 42.97 -1.17 -7.18
CA ILE A 568 42.21 -1.05 -8.42
C ILE A 568 42.48 -2.33 -9.24
N VAL A 569 41.39 -3.02 -9.59
CA VAL A 569 41.23 -4.02 -10.69
C VAL A 569 41.15 -5.53 -10.35
N SER A 570 41.06 -5.99 -9.10
CA SER A 570 40.73 -7.42 -8.88
C SER A 570 39.95 -7.77 -7.60
N ALA A 571 38.73 -7.21 -7.42
CA ALA A 571 37.66 -7.77 -6.55
C ALA A 571 36.35 -6.93 -6.54
N GLN A 572 35.92 -6.31 -7.64
CA GLN A 572 34.78 -5.36 -7.60
C GLN A 572 33.47 -5.98 -7.06
N TYR A 573 33.16 -7.23 -7.40
CA TYR A 573 31.95 -7.90 -6.89
C TYR A 573 32.06 -8.35 -5.43
N GLY A 574 33.24 -8.76 -4.99
CA GLY A 574 33.48 -9.15 -3.60
C GLY A 574 33.35 -7.95 -2.66
N LEU A 575 33.87 -6.81 -3.08
CA LEU A 575 33.79 -5.56 -2.31
C LEU A 575 32.34 -5.07 -2.19
N ILE A 576 31.58 -4.99 -3.28
CA ILE A 576 30.18 -4.54 -3.21
C ILE A 576 29.34 -5.46 -2.29
N ARG A 577 29.56 -6.78 -2.38
CA ARG A 577 28.87 -7.75 -1.51
C ARG A 577 29.25 -7.59 -0.04
N LEU A 578 30.51 -7.27 0.25
CA LEU A 578 30.98 -6.99 1.61
C LEU A 578 30.39 -5.70 2.16
N HIS A 579 30.28 -4.64 1.35
CA HIS A 579 29.64 -3.39 1.76
C HIS A 579 28.15 -3.62 2.07
N GLN A 580 27.42 -4.31 1.20
CA GLN A 580 26.01 -4.66 1.42
C GLN A 580 25.81 -5.53 2.67
N LEU A 581 26.69 -6.52 2.89
CA LEU A 581 26.63 -7.38 4.08
C LEU A 581 26.92 -6.58 5.35
N MET A 582 27.91 -5.69 5.31
CA MET A 582 28.26 -4.81 6.42
C MET A 582 27.11 -3.87 6.76
N GLN A 583 26.49 -3.24 5.76
CA GLN A 583 25.30 -2.41 5.92
C GLN A 583 24.18 -3.18 6.61
N HIS A 584 23.88 -4.40 6.15
CA HIS A 584 22.83 -5.23 6.74
C HIS A 584 23.14 -5.61 8.21
N VAL A 585 24.40 -5.95 8.51
CA VAL A 585 24.84 -6.27 9.88
C VAL A 585 24.76 -5.05 10.78
N ASN A 586 25.22 -3.88 10.33
CA ASN A 586 25.16 -2.63 11.08
C ASN A 586 23.71 -2.24 11.41
N ILE A 587 22.81 -2.27 10.41
CA ILE A 587 21.37 -2.03 10.60
C ILE A 587 20.79 -2.99 11.63
N THR A 588 21.11 -4.28 11.52
CA THR A 588 20.62 -5.32 12.44
C THR A 588 21.07 -5.06 13.87
N ILE A 589 22.35 -4.76 14.08
CA ILE A 589 22.89 -4.49 15.42
C ILE A 589 22.27 -3.22 16.01
N MET A 590 22.07 -2.17 15.21
CA MET A 590 21.44 -0.95 15.69
C MET A 590 19.97 -1.15 16.09
N LYS A 591 19.20 -1.93 15.32
CA LYS A 591 17.82 -2.32 15.69
C LYS A 591 17.79 -3.14 16.99
N LEU A 592 18.69 -4.12 17.14
CA LEU A 592 18.82 -4.90 18.38
C LEU A 592 19.20 -4.04 19.59
N ARG A 593 20.08 -3.05 19.39
CA ARG A 593 20.44 -2.07 20.43
C ARG A 593 19.26 -1.17 20.79
N SER A 594 18.46 -0.74 19.81
CA SER A 594 17.21 0.03 20.01
C SER A 594 16.22 -0.73 20.90
N ILE A 595 16.09 -2.05 20.69
CA ILE A 595 15.31 -2.94 21.57
C ILE A 595 15.94 -3.02 22.96
N TYR A 596 17.23 -3.34 23.07
CA TYR A 596 17.92 -3.54 24.35
C TYR A 596 17.93 -2.29 25.24
N THR A 597 18.07 -1.11 24.62
CA THR A 597 18.00 0.19 25.31
C THR A 597 16.56 0.66 25.56
N SER A 598 15.56 -0.13 25.15
CA SER A 598 14.13 0.16 25.29
C SER A 598 13.72 1.49 24.63
N LYS A 599 14.37 1.87 23.52
CA LYS A 599 14.00 3.07 22.75
C LYS A 599 12.66 2.88 22.05
N ALA A 600 12.49 1.74 21.41
CA ALA A 600 11.24 1.28 20.83
C ALA A 600 10.39 0.60 21.92
N THR A 601 9.68 1.37 22.75
CA THR A 601 8.99 0.86 23.96
C THR A 601 7.97 -0.25 23.67
N LYS A 602 7.19 -0.12 22.58
CA LYS A 602 6.24 -1.13 22.10
C LYS A 602 6.94 -2.46 21.79
N HIS A 603 8.00 -2.42 20.98
CA HIS A 603 8.78 -3.60 20.59
C HIS A 603 9.57 -4.20 21.76
N ALA A 604 10.18 -3.36 22.61
CA ALA A 604 10.92 -3.80 23.78
C ALA A 604 10.01 -4.49 24.81
N ASN A 605 8.79 -3.99 25.03
CA ASN A 605 7.81 -4.65 25.89
C ASN A 605 7.42 -6.03 25.34
N MET A 606 7.20 -6.13 24.02
CA MET A 606 6.89 -7.41 23.37
C MET A 606 8.03 -8.42 23.52
N VAL A 607 9.28 -7.98 23.35
CA VAL A 607 10.48 -8.80 23.53
C VAL A 607 10.66 -9.20 25.00
N MET A 608 10.44 -8.29 25.96
CA MET A 608 10.50 -8.62 27.39
C MET A 608 9.43 -9.64 27.77
N ALA A 609 8.20 -9.49 27.26
CA ALA A 609 7.11 -10.44 27.49
C ALA A 609 7.40 -11.81 26.86
N SER A 610 7.93 -11.85 25.63
CA SER A 610 8.31 -13.11 24.97
C SER A 610 9.48 -13.79 25.69
N MET A 611 10.49 -13.04 26.14
CA MET A 611 11.59 -13.56 26.95
C MET A 611 11.10 -14.11 28.30
N LEU A 612 10.14 -13.45 28.96
CA LEU A 612 9.52 -13.95 30.19
C LEU A 612 8.72 -15.23 29.96
N ALA A 613 7.88 -15.27 28.92
CA ALA A 613 7.12 -16.47 28.56
C ALA A 613 8.05 -17.65 28.24
N LEU A 614 9.12 -17.39 27.48
CA LEU A 614 10.14 -18.39 27.14
C LEU A 614 10.93 -18.84 28.38
N ALA A 615 11.25 -17.92 29.29
CA ALA A 615 11.89 -18.26 30.56
C ALA A 615 10.98 -19.15 31.44
N SER A 616 9.69 -18.83 31.52
CA SER A 616 8.70 -19.67 32.22
C SER A 616 8.61 -21.07 31.60
N PHE A 617 8.59 -21.17 30.26
CA PHE A 617 8.59 -22.45 29.56
C PHE A 617 9.83 -23.29 29.90
N PHE A 618 11.03 -22.72 29.80
CA PHE A 618 12.28 -23.45 30.11
C PHE A 618 12.49 -23.74 31.60
N ALA A 619 11.83 -22.99 32.50
CA ALA A 619 11.86 -23.26 33.93
C ALA A 619 11.01 -24.48 34.32
N VAL A 620 9.87 -24.68 33.61
CA VAL A 620 8.90 -25.74 33.90
C VAL A 620 9.19 -27.02 33.09
N VAL A 621 9.54 -26.88 31.82
CA VAL A 621 9.69 -28.01 30.89
C VAL A 621 11.10 -28.60 30.96
N PRO A 622 11.25 -29.90 31.21
CA PRO A 622 12.54 -30.57 31.13
C PRO A 622 13.19 -30.41 29.75
N PHE A 623 14.44 -29.96 29.71
CA PHE A 623 15.15 -29.65 28.46
C PHE A 623 15.21 -30.82 27.47
N LYS A 624 15.23 -32.07 27.98
CA LYS A 624 15.17 -33.28 27.15
C LYS A 624 13.93 -33.34 26.26
N LEU A 625 12.77 -32.93 26.76
CA LEU A 625 11.53 -32.90 25.96
C LEU A 625 11.61 -31.85 24.85
N VAL A 626 12.29 -30.72 25.12
CA VAL A 626 12.53 -29.68 24.11
C VAL A 626 13.43 -30.20 22.99
N LEU A 627 14.49 -30.94 23.32
CA LEU A 627 15.37 -31.58 22.32
C LEU A 627 14.65 -32.65 21.50
N ILE A 628 13.82 -33.48 22.14
CA ILE A 628 13.04 -34.51 21.45
C ILE A 628 12.02 -33.85 20.51
N PHE A 629 11.27 -32.86 20.98
CA PHE A 629 10.30 -32.16 20.14
C PHE A 629 10.98 -31.35 19.03
N GLY A 630 12.12 -30.72 19.31
CA GLY A 630 12.91 -29.98 18.33
C GLY A 630 13.46 -30.87 17.20
N THR A 631 13.95 -32.06 17.54
CA THR A 631 14.39 -33.02 16.51
C THR A 631 13.21 -33.50 15.66
N ILE A 632 12.09 -33.87 16.28
CA ILE A 632 10.85 -34.23 15.56
C ILE A 632 10.41 -33.07 14.64
N TYR A 633 10.39 -31.84 15.14
CA TYR A 633 10.00 -30.67 14.38
C TYR A 633 10.92 -30.42 13.18
N CYS A 634 12.25 -30.49 13.34
CA CYS A 634 13.20 -30.35 12.22
C CYS A 634 12.98 -31.41 11.13
N PHE A 635 12.72 -32.67 11.51
CA PHE A 635 12.42 -33.73 10.55
C PHE A 635 11.07 -33.56 9.87
N VAL A 636 10.04 -33.08 10.58
CA VAL A 636 8.73 -32.77 9.99
C VAL A 636 8.82 -31.56 9.07
N MET A 637 9.58 -30.52 9.43
CA MET A 637 9.68 -29.29 8.65
C MET A 637 10.47 -29.46 7.34
N THR A 638 11.46 -30.36 7.34
CA THR A 638 12.22 -30.72 6.13
C THR A 638 11.45 -31.63 5.17
N SER A 639 10.36 -32.24 5.63
CA SER A 639 9.46 -33.04 4.78
C SER A 639 8.57 -32.16 3.88
N SER A 640 7.97 -32.75 2.85
CA SER A 640 7.02 -32.07 1.96
C SER A 640 5.81 -31.51 2.69
N ILE A 641 5.41 -32.11 3.82
CA ILE A 641 4.32 -31.66 4.68
C ILE A 641 4.72 -30.37 5.42
N GLY A 642 5.97 -30.30 5.89
CA GLY A 642 6.54 -29.12 6.55
C GLY A 642 6.62 -27.90 5.64
N LYS A 643 7.05 -28.08 4.39
CA LYS A 643 7.05 -26.99 3.39
C LYS A 643 5.64 -26.46 3.08
N ARG A 644 4.61 -27.31 3.18
CA ARG A 644 3.21 -26.93 2.99
C ARG A 644 2.59 -26.26 4.22
N MET A 645 3.19 -26.48 5.39
CA MET A 645 2.76 -25.95 6.68
C MET A 645 3.54 -24.70 7.10
N SER A 646 4.47 -24.21 6.26
CA SER A 646 5.08 -22.89 6.41
C SER A 646 3.95 -21.86 6.51
N ASN A 647 3.85 -21.20 7.67
CA ASN A 647 2.82 -20.20 7.87
C ASN A 647 3.32 -18.88 7.29
N ASP A 648 3.03 -18.62 6.02
CA ASP A 648 3.41 -17.39 5.32
C ASP A 648 2.92 -16.14 6.06
N GLN A 649 1.79 -16.25 6.77
CA GLN A 649 1.30 -15.19 7.64
C GLN A 649 2.27 -14.91 8.81
N SER A 650 2.80 -15.93 9.48
CA SER A 650 3.78 -15.75 10.56
C SER A 650 5.07 -15.10 10.08
N ASN A 651 5.55 -15.49 8.89
CA ASN A 651 6.74 -14.89 8.29
C ASN A 651 6.50 -13.41 7.94
N ARG A 652 5.32 -13.10 7.38
CA ARG A 652 4.90 -11.72 7.12
C ARG A 652 4.84 -10.89 8.41
N ARG A 653 4.20 -11.37 9.47
CA ARG A 653 4.15 -10.67 10.77
C ARG A 653 5.53 -10.42 11.37
N MET A 654 6.44 -11.38 11.26
CA MET A 654 7.80 -11.22 11.75
C MET A 654 8.57 -10.15 10.95
N LYS A 655 8.36 -10.11 9.64
CA LYS A 655 8.93 -9.08 8.76
C LYS A 655 8.37 -7.68 9.08
N GLU A 656 7.05 -7.54 9.15
CA GLU A 656 6.38 -6.28 9.52
C GLU A 656 6.87 -5.76 10.87
N TRP A 657 6.94 -6.65 11.87
CA TRP A 657 7.46 -6.30 13.19
C TRP A 657 8.93 -5.84 13.15
N TRP A 658 9.76 -6.50 12.34
CA TRP A 658 11.18 -6.14 12.19
C TRP A 658 11.36 -4.78 11.51
N ASP A 659 10.56 -4.51 10.48
CA ASP A 659 10.62 -3.28 9.71
C ASP A 659 10.13 -2.06 10.52
N ALA A 660 9.20 -2.27 11.47
CA ALA A 660 8.69 -1.24 12.36
C ALA A 660 9.67 -0.76 13.46
N ILE A 661 10.84 -1.40 13.64
CA ILE A 661 11.79 -1.03 14.70
C ILE A 661 12.59 0.21 14.27
N PRO A 662 12.48 1.36 14.97
CA PRO A 662 13.25 2.55 14.66
C PRO A 662 14.72 2.37 15.06
N ILE A 663 15.61 2.91 14.23
CA ILE A 663 17.05 2.95 14.50
C ILE A 663 17.38 4.08 15.49
N VAL A 664 18.48 3.94 16.23
CA VAL A 664 19.02 5.01 17.09
C VAL A 664 19.85 5.94 16.19
N PRO A 665 19.54 7.25 16.06
CA PRO A 665 20.34 8.15 15.24
C PRO A 665 21.72 8.30 15.87
N VAL A 666 22.73 8.26 15.03
CA VAL A 666 24.14 8.41 15.40
C VAL A 666 24.58 9.74 14.82
N ARG A 667 24.68 10.80 15.63
CA ARG A 667 25.24 12.07 15.15
C ARG A 667 26.76 12.03 15.22
N VAL A 668 27.41 12.18 14.06
CA VAL A 668 28.84 12.43 13.96
C VAL A 668 29.10 13.88 14.37
N LEU A 669 29.99 14.11 15.33
CA LEU A 669 30.40 15.47 15.70
C LEU A 669 31.51 15.91 14.75
N ASP A 670 31.24 16.93 13.94
CA ASP A 670 32.28 17.65 13.21
C ASP A 670 33.23 18.32 14.21
N SER A 671 34.52 18.10 14.03
CA SER A 671 35.59 18.57 14.91
C SER A 671 35.89 20.08 14.83
N SER A 672 34.98 20.89 14.27
CA SER A 672 35.19 22.33 14.06
C SER A 672 34.62 23.26 15.13
N SER A 673 33.93 22.76 16.17
CA SER A 673 33.58 23.56 17.34
C SER A 673 34.34 23.11 18.59
N LYS A 674 35.56 23.64 18.76
CA LYS A 674 36.24 23.71 20.06
C LYS A 674 36.17 25.13 20.59
#